data_AF-A0A1Y2HG52-F1
#
_entry.id   AF-A0A1Y2HG52-F1
#
_cell.length_a   1.000
_cell.length_b   1.000
_cell.length_c   1.000
_cell.angle_alpha   90.00
_cell.angle_beta   90.00
_cell.angle_gamma   90.00
#
_symmetry.space_group_name_H-M   'P 1'
#
loop_
_entity.id
_entity.type
_entity.pdbx_description
1 polymer ?
#
loop_
_entity_poly.entity_id
_entity_poly.type
_entity_poly.pdbx_seq_one_letter_code
_entity_poly.pdbx_strand_id
1 'polypeptide(L)'
;MSSHEATVPRLLEATSGQPEPQPLVSQAESVGPSTSGEEEEEIDEGLLNSGLFNIEASIAFKYLDGLKSKEQIPLHRVEELKRKHHALYQHILTAFEYEKAMIKKSKMLQAEVTKQKLEMDKTGAKVFDDNAEIGELKRELLRCQNEVVLAHEREAKLSKDIEEALIAKEGLLDDIEEIRKHKTDMLEPQLVANTKEIKLDLMQRRHQAENLEKDLEEKEQILESITKDKEELFAEREKQEVALAKANEMPGKIMKQAEVLRDGIASLVIENVKQGQLSTQLDRDMEKLARKRRDLEDEKVGQAAEFDRKKEEMMDQERACDDIFHEHEMAKEMLALQEGERVRIETTMRQTEARIRSTHEVLLRYNREKDQLVKAFRKLEGVVNSVVATVPAVRQHNNDVHLNLEATERECKHYQEAVRTLRKEIDILMHAFIEGERHAAGEKELLVSRMEANREIEATISRLNKELEAVERSTVQAKYEREMKAREMLRMEAKVRKGKDDAQQREMEVIDAAKKSQESQFRLTEFAALYDKVKSERNRYVNMIASTQQRAMEMKEKSRILRSEVEILRNEIALKDRELAKKRQDNNTAYSQRDHAKMEANRYLMQYRDRRSLIDQQSGRIDTLTGSLNSCASELTSIKNRYEQVSHERNSAGLQYLERNDELCMLHERHNVLSRVLCQGEHALQELEDDIRTYNRYCQELERTIRVFQKRLPKVNQLKADHDSVKAQVHEAKNMFSSETETPSEDRVRHLDGIDLSQLQLNAQVQRLEARLAQQEERLLEKDLILEEITHLTDRLRAQAQQGREESAQVMSQLNERTRKLSNLSKSMMALVAELSIARTLATALASEVSAKSSLAEQLKVIFQDNDHLTALPAPHTFIPELDREWCEIKSRELTRRKTRAGDKRNGSNQLADGAGEWTLVSSAARRIFRLGDGSITTAEPRPNAYVPAAESVPVPRPYGAFPPFKPLESSGVDLGGNLKYYKKPVEKPIVL
;
A
#
# COMPACT_ATOMS: atom_id res chain seq x y z
N MET A 1 18.57 -46.57 28.82
CA MET A 1 19.59 -47.58 28.40
C MET A 1 20.73 -46.82 27.73
N SER A 2 21.96 -47.34 27.79
CA SER A 2 23.16 -46.89 27.06
C SER A 2 23.63 -45.42 27.19
N SER A 3 24.83 -45.27 27.77
CA SER A 3 26.07 -44.77 27.10
C SER A 3 25.97 -43.82 25.88
N HIS A 4 26.89 -42.86 25.68
CA HIS A 4 28.29 -42.84 26.15
C HIS A 4 28.96 -41.45 26.18
N GLU A 5 30.21 -41.47 26.66
CA GLU A 5 31.34 -40.56 26.40
C GLU A 5 31.37 -39.11 26.92
N ALA A 6 32.61 -38.66 27.14
CA ALA A 6 33.02 -37.36 27.67
C ALA A 6 34.43 -37.05 27.16
N THR A 7 34.79 -35.77 27.03
CA THR A 7 36.13 -35.35 26.60
C THR A 7 36.59 -34.09 27.35
N VAL A 8 37.88 -34.06 27.72
CA VAL A 8 38.54 -32.94 28.42
C VAL A 8 39.91 -32.71 27.78
N PRO A 9 40.29 -31.44 27.47
CA PRO A 9 41.66 -31.03 27.79
C PRO A 9 41.85 -29.55 28.22
N ARG A 10 42.31 -29.38 29.47
CA ARG A 10 43.49 -28.59 29.92
C ARG A 10 43.94 -27.28 29.20
N LEU A 11 44.02 -26.23 30.04
CA LEU A 11 45.19 -25.37 30.38
C LEU A 11 45.71 -24.24 29.46
N LEU A 12 45.99 -23.10 30.13
CA LEU A 12 46.92 -21.98 29.80
C LEU A 12 46.49 -21.10 28.58
N GLU A 13 46.78 -19.80 28.52
CA GLU A 13 47.83 -19.00 29.20
C GLU A 13 47.31 -17.58 29.61
N ALA A 14 48.20 -16.61 29.88
CA ALA A 14 47.85 -15.32 30.54
C ALA A 14 47.91 -14.08 29.62
N THR A 15 47.25 -12.98 30.03
CA THR A 15 47.65 -11.60 29.67
C THR A 15 47.02 -10.57 30.62
N SER A 16 47.62 -9.38 30.71
CA SER A 16 47.25 -8.30 31.63
C SER A 16 46.60 -7.10 30.93
N GLY A 17 45.83 -6.29 31.67
CA GLY A 17 45.28 -5.02 31.17
C GLY A 17 44.38 -4.30 32.17
N GLN A 18 44.89 -3.24 32.82
CA GLN A 18 44.06 -2.25 33.51
C GLN A 18 43.48 -1.24 32.52
N PRO A 19 42.45 -0.47 32.93
CA PRO A 19 42.65 0.97 32.97
C PRO A 19 42.26 1.63 34.30
N GLU A 20 42.81 2.81 34.57
CA GLU A 20 42.45 3.70 35.68
C GLU A 20 41.09 4.41 35.43
N PRO A 21 40.56 5.11 36.45
CA PRO A 21 40.57 6.58 36.30
C PRO A 21 41.00 7.36 37.57
N GLN A 22 41.40 8.60 37.33
CA GLN A 22 41.95 9.55 38.30
C GLN A 22 40.88 10.27 39.16
N PRO A 23 41.19 10.64 40.42
CA PRO A 23 40.57 11.74 41.14
C PRO A 23 41.39 13.05 41.02
N LEU A 24 40.73 14.21 41.01
CA LEU A 24 41.41 15.51 40.90
C LEU A 24 42.02 15.99 42.22
N VAL A 25 43.16 16.68 42.11
CA VAL A 25 43.77 17.45 43.20
C VAL A 25 42.94 18.71 43.49
N SER A 26 42.71 18.99 44.77
CA SER A 26 42.31 20.32 45.26
C SER A 26 43.22 20.75 46.41
N GLN A 27 43.52 22.04 46.50
CA GLN A 27 44.53 22.59 47.40
C GLN A 27 43.93 22.86 48.79
N ALA A 28 44.71 22.58 49.85
CA ALA A 28 44.49 23.08 51.20
C ALA A 28 45.85 23.44 51.82
N GLU A 29 45.88 24.48 52.65
CA GLU A 29 47.12 25.18 53.00
C GLU A 29 47.83 24.59 54.23
N SER A 30 49.16 24.63 54.22
CA SER A 30 50.01 24.17 55.34
C SER A 30 50.12 25.24 56.42
N VAL A 31 49.42 25.06 57.55
CA VAL A 31 49.71 25.80 58.79
C VAL A 31 50.71 25.00 59.61
N GLY A 32 51.89 25.58 59.87
CA GLY A 32 52.98 24.93 60.60
C GLY A 32 52.74 24.87 62.12
N PRO A 33 53.31 23.87 62.84
CA PRO A 33 53.20 23.79 64.29
C PRO A 33 54.06 24.87 64.97
N SER A 34 53.43 25.74 65.73
CA SER A 34 54.13 26.75 66.55
C SER A 34 54.77 26.10 67.79
N THR A 35 56.09 26.23 67.92
CA THR A 35 56.84 25.80 69.11
C THR A 35 56.58 26.74 70.29
N SER A 36 55.85 26.28 71.30
CA SER A 36 55.81 26.93 72.63
C SER A 36 57.00 26.44 73.46
N GLY A 37 57.90 27.34 73.85
CA GLY A 37 59.03 27.01 74.72
C GLY A 37 58.59 26.76 76.16
N GLU A 38 59.28 25.84 76.83
CA GLU A 38 59.19 25.66 78.29
C GLU A 38 60.37 26.41 78.91
N GLU A 39 60.10 27.55 79.56
CA GLU A 39 61.10 28.31 80.31
C GLU A 39 61.22 27.72 81.73
N GLU A 40 62.23 26.89 81.97
CA GLU A 40 62.58 26.44 83.31
C GLU A 40 63.29 27.57 84.07
N GLU A 41 62.54 28.35 84.86
CA GLU A 41 63.10 29.24 85.88
C GLU A 41 63.77 28.41 86.99
N GLU A 42 65.04 28.10 86.80
CA GLU A 42 65.89 27.45 87.81
C GLU A 42 66.18 28.44 88.95
N ILE A 43 65.73 28.10 90.16
CA ILE A 43 65.78 29.00 91.33
C ILE A 43 67.21 29.06 91.86
N ASP A 44 67.77 30.28 91.92
CA ASP A 44 69.14 30.60 92.33
C ASP A 44 69.61 29.85 93.61
N GLU A 45 70.43 28.81 93.42
CA GLU A 45 71.04 28.03 94.50
C GLU A 45 72.07 28.84 95.32
N GLY A 46 72.47 30.03 94.85
CA GLY A 46 73.39 30.93 95.55
C GLY A 46 72.93 31.28 96.97
N LEU A 47 71.62 31.30 97.23
CA LEU A 47 71.05 31.58 98.54
C LEU A 47 71.21 30.43 99.56
N LEU A 48 71.48 29.19 99.12
CA LEU A 48 71.69 28.05 100.03
C LEU A 48 73.10 28.00 100.63
N ASN A 49 74.11 28.57 99.98
CA ASN A 49 75.49 28.52 100.46
C ASN A 49 75.93 29.73 101.33
N SER A 50 75.05 30.72 101.52
CA SER A 50 75.39 31.97 102.24
C SER A 50 75.34 31.83 103.78
N GLY A 51 76.25 31.03 104.36
CA GLY A 51 76.71 31.15 105.76
C GLY A 51 75.75 30.78 106.91
N LEU A 52 74.43 30.67 106.67
CA LEU A 52 73.46 30.34 107.73
C LEU A 52 73.55 28.87 108.20
N PHE A 53 74.03 27.96 107.35
CA PHE A 53 73.88 26.53 107.58
C PHE A 53 74.91 25.87 108.51
N ASN A 54 75.95 26.60 108.94
CA ASN A 54 76.91 26.12 109.93
C ASN A 54 76.69 26.82 111.29
N ILE A 55 76.07 26.10 112.23
CA ILE A 55 75.66 26.59 113.55
C ILE A 55 76.84 27.16 114.35
N GLU A 56 78.02 26.55 114.26
CA GLU A 56 79.22 26.98 114.99
C GLU A 56 79.81 28.28 114.42
N ALA A 57 79.55 28.56 113.15
CA ALA A 57 79.92 29.83 112.50
C ALA A 57 78.93 30.97 112.81
N SER A 58 77.77 30.69 113.43
CA SER A 58 76.74 31.69 113.75
C SER A 58 77.28 32.82 114.65
N ILE A 59 76.84 34.05 114.37
CA ILE A 59 77.17 35.25 115.15
C ILE A 59 76.81 35.06 116.63
N ALA A 60 75.69 34.39 116.93
CA ALA A 60 75.26 34.13 118.29
C ALA A 60 76.15 33.10 119.02
N PHE A 61 76.65 32.07 118.33
CA PHE A 61 77.61 31.12 118.90
C PHE A 61 78.95 31.82 119.20
N LYS A 62 79.46 32.60 118.24
CA LYS A 62 80.67 33.42 118.41
C LYS A 62 80.55 34.44 119.55
N TYR A 63 79.38 35.06 119.72
CA TYR A 63 79.10 35.99 120.82
C TYR A 63 79.05 35.27 122.18
N LEU A 64 78.44 34.07 122.24
CA LEU A 64 78.40 33.23 123.44
C LEU A 64 79.80 32.72 123.85
N ASP A 65 80.66 32.36 122.90
CA ASP A 65 82.07 32.03 123.20
C ASP A 65 82.90 33.26 123.59
N GLY A 66 82.61 34.43 123.00
CA GLY A 66 83.20 35.71 123.40
C GLY A 66 82.78 36.21 124.79
N LEU A 67 81.66 35.73 125.31
CA LEU A 67 81.25 35.92 126.71
C LEU A 67 81.89 34.90 127.64
N LYS A 68 82.03 33.64 127.19
CA LYS A 68 82.77 32.58 127.90
C LYS A 68 84.24 32.95 128.13
N SER A 69 84.92 33.54 127.14
CA SER A 69 86.32 33.96 127.26
C SER A 69 86.57 35.20 128.15
N LYS A 70 85.50 35.82 128.67
CA LYS A 70 85.56 36.97 129.58
C LYS A 70 85.07 36.66 131.01
N GLU A 71 84.72 35.40 131.29
CA GLU A 71 84.22 34.91 132.59
C GLU A 71 82.93 35.61 133.12
N GLN A 72 82.26 36.42 132.29
CA GLN A 72 81.11 37.24 132.71
C GLN A 72 79.81 36.44 132.95
N ILE A 73 79.76 35.16 132.56
CA ILE A 73 78.60 34.28 132.69
C ILE A 73 79.08 32.86 133.04
N PRO A 74 78.47 32.16 134.02
CA PRO A 74 78.85 30.78 134.36
C PRO A 74 78.62 29.82 133.18
N LEU A 75 79.62 28.95 132.93
CA LEU A 75 79.69 27.96 131.84
C LEU A 75 78.36 27.26 131.52
N HIS A 76 77.69 26.72 132.54
CA HIS A 76 76.42 25.99 132.39
C HIS A 76 75.33 26.80 131.66
N ARG A 77 75.26 28.12 131.89
CA ARG A 77 74.27 29.01 131.25
C ARG A 77 74.62 29.31 129.80
N VAL A 78 75.92 29.36 129.45
CA VAL A 78 76.37 29.50 128.06
C VAL A 78 75.99 28.26 127.25
N GLU A 79 76.20 27.07 127.82
CA GLU A 79 75.77 25.80 127.19
C GLU A 79 74.25 25.69 127.05
N GLU A 80 73.48 26.08 128.06
CA GLU A 80 72.02 26.10 128.00
C GLU A 80 71.50 26.99 126.86
N LEU A 81 72.10 28.17 126.68
CA LEU A 81 71.76 29.09 125.59
C LEU A 81 72.18 28.53 124.21
N LYS A 82 73.35 27.89 124.10
CA LYS A 82 73.77 27.19 122.88
C LYS A 82 72.81 26.04 122.51
N ARG A 83 72.38 25.22 123.48
CA ARG A 83 71.37 24.17 123.28
C ARG A 83 70.03 24.73 122.80
N LYS A 84 69.56 25.82 123.42
CA LYS A 84 68.30 26.50 123.02
C LYS A 84 68.36 27.09 121.60
N HIS A 85 69.49 27.68 121.21
CA HIS A 85 69.67 28.19 119.85
C HIS A 85 69.77 27.04 118.83
N HIS A 86 70.41 25.93 119.17
CA HIS A 86 70.47 24.74 118.33
C HIS A 86 69.08 24.14 118.07
N ALA A 87 68.23 24.03 119.10
CA ALA A 87 66.84 23.57 118.96
C ALA A 87 65.99 24.52 118.09
N LEU A 88 66.11 25.84 118.28
CA LEU A 88 65.45 26.84 117.42
C LEU A 88 65.86 26.70 115.95
N TYR A 89 67.14 26.45 115.68
CA TYR A 89 67.65 26.25 114.33
C TYR A 89 67.14 24.92 113.71
N GLN A 90 67.04 23.83 114.47
CA GLN A 90 66.41 22.58 114.02
C GLN A 90 64.93 22.77 113.66
N HIS A 91 64.18 23.59 114.42
CA HIS A 91 62.80 23.94 114.07
C HIS A 91 62.67 24.75 112.78
N ILE A 92 63.65 25.62 112.48
CA ILE A 92 63.69 26.36 111.21
C ILE A 92 64.00 25.42 110.03
N LEU A 93 64.97 24.51 110.19
CA LEU A 93 65.27 23.50 109.15
C LEU A 93 64.05 22.63 108.83
N THR A 94 63.39 22.08 109.86
CA THR A 94 62.21 21.21 109.66
C THR A 94 61.02 21.96 109.07
N ALA A 95 60.89 23.28 109.31
CA ALA A 95 59.91 24.13 108.62
C ALA A 95 60.24 24.29 107.12
N PHE A 96 61.50 24.56 106.76
CA PHE A 96 61.93 24.64 105.35
C PHE A 96 61.81 23.30 104.61
N GLU A 97 62.09 22.17 105.27
CA GLU A 97 61.88 20.84 104.70
C GLU A 97 60.40 20.56 104.43
N TYR A 98 59.52 20.96 105.37
CA TYR A 98 58.07 20.88 105.18
C TYR A 98 57.58 21.77 104.03
N GLU A 99 58.05 23.01 103.94
CA GLU A 99 57.72 23.91 102.84
C GLU A 99 58.18 23.36 101.48
N LYS A 100 59.42 22.87 101.39
CA LYS A 100 59.97 22.22 100.19
C LYS A 100 59.18 20.96 99.79
N ALA A 101 58.67 20.20 100.77
CA ALA A 101 57.78 19.06 100.53
C ALA A 101 56.39 19.49 100.02
N MET A 102 55.82 20.58 100.58
CA MET A 102 54.52 21.11 100.17
C MET A 102 54.57 21.73 98.77
N ILE A 103 55.65 22.43 98.40
CA ILE A 103 55.88 22.94 97.04
C ILE A 103 55.98 21.77 96.03
N LYS A 104 56.74 20.71 96.36
CA LYS A 104 56.79 19.49 95.53
C LYS A 104 55.41 18.86 95.36
N LYS A 105 54.63 18.73 96.45
CA LYS A 105 53.27 18.19 96.42
C LYS A 105 52.31 19.05 95.59
N SER A 106 52.46 20.37 95.63
CA SER A 106 51.71 21.31 94.78
C SER A 106 52.04 21.10 93.30
N LYS A 107 53.32 21.07 92.91
CA LYS A 107 53.73 20.79 91.52
C LYS A 107 53.23 19.41 91.03
N MET A 108 53.27 18.37 91.87
CA MET A 108 52.73 17.04 91.54
C MET A 108 51.22 17.06 91.31
N LEU A 109 50.43 17.66 92.21
CA LEU A 109 48.98 17.78 92.05
C LEU A 109 48.61 18.61 90.81
N GLN A 110 49.39 19.64 90.49
CA GLN A 110 49.17 20.47 89.30
C GLN A 110 49.43 19.70 88.01
N ALA A 111 50.48 18.86 87.97
CA ALA A 111 50.75 17.94 86.86
C ALA A 111 49.70 16.82 86.73
N GLU A 112 49.14 16.34 87.86
CA GLU A 112 48.07 15.34 87.84
C GLU A 112 46.75 15.95 87.34
N VAL A 113 46.44 17.21 87.69
CA VAL A 113 45.29 17.95 87.15
C VAL A 113 45.44 18.25 85.65
N THR A 114 46.64 18.61 85.16
CA THR A 114 46.82 18.78 83.70
C THR A 114 46.70 17.45 82.96
N LYS A 115 47.23 16.35 83.51
CA LYS A 115 47.05 15.01 82.96
C LYS A 115 45.57 14.61 82.89
N GLN A 116 44.81 14.78 83.98
CA GLN A 116 43.38 14.45 84.03
C GLN A 116 42.56 15.28 83.03
N LYS A 117 42.86 16.57 82.84
CA LYS A 117 42.25 17.39 81.78
C LYS A 117 42.53 16.81 80.40
N LEU A 118 43.79 16.48 80.11
CA LEU A 118 44.21 15.94 78.81
C LEU A 118 43.59 14.54 78.54
N GLU A 119 43.29 13.77 79.59
CA GLU A 119 42.51 12.52 79.50
C GLU A 119 41.00 12.76 79.32
N MET A 120 40.44 13.82 79.90
CA MET A 120 39.07 14.28 79.61
C MET A 120 38.92 14.79 78.18
N ASP A 121 39.87 15.58 77.66
CA ASP A 121 39.84 16.09 76.29
C ASP A 121 39.95 14.93 75.28
N LYS A 122 40.82 13.94 75.55
CA LYS A 122 40.95 12.71 74.75
C LYS A 122 39.71 11.82 74.79
N THR A 123 38.97 11.76 75.90
CA THR A 123 37.71 11.01 75.98
C THR A 123 36.56 11.77 75.34
N GLY A 124 36.53 13.11 75.44
CA GLY A 124 35.60 13.96 74.68
C GLY A 124 35.77 13.84 73.17
N ALA A 125 37.02 13.83 72.67
CA ALA A 125 37.33 13.60 71.27
C ALA A 125 36.84 12.22 70.78
N LYS A 126 37.18 11.14 71.51
CA LYS A 126 36.69 9.80 71.18
C LYS A 126 35.16 9.72 71.16
N VAL A 127 34.47 10.30 72.14
CA VAL A 127 33.00 10.33 72.16
C VAL A 127 32.44 11.13 70.98
N PHE A 128 33.15 12.10 70.42
CA PHE A 128 32.75 12.77 69.18
C PHE A 128 32.93 11.84 67.96
N ASP A 129 34.08 11.18 67.83
CA ASP A 129 34.38 10.24 66.75
C ASP A 129 33.43 9.02 66.76
N ASP A 130 33.23 8.41 67.94
CA ASP A 130 32.26 7.32 68.17
C ASP A 130 30.83 7.74 67.75
N ASN A 131 30.42 8.99 68.06
CA ASN A 131 29.11 9.49 67.66
C ASN A 131 29.02 9.80 66.15
N ALA A 132 30.13 10.17 65.50
CA ALA A 132 30.20 10.33 64.05
C ALA A 132 30.08 8.98 63.34
N GLU A 133 30.80 7.95 63.79
CA GLU A 133 30.74 6.58 63.27
C GLU A 133 29.35 5.94 63.51
N ILE A 134 28.78 6.10 64.71
CA ILE A 134 27.37 5.74 64.99
C ILE A 134 26.41 6.51 64.06
N GLY A 135 26.73 7.75 63.70
CA GLY A 135 26.01 8.56 62.72
C GLY A 135 26.15 8.08 61.27
N GLU A 136 27.17 7.27 60.96
CA GLU A 136 27.39 6.64 59.65
C GLU A 136 26.75 5.26 59.59
N LEU A 137 26.98 4.42 60.59
CA LEU A 137 26.31 3.13 60.73
C LEU A 137 24.77 3.28 60.76
N LYS A 138 24.22 4.37 61.33
CA LYS A 138 22.78 4.69 61.23
C LYS A 138 22.33 5.10 59.82
N ARG A 139 23.18 5.81 59.04
CA ARG A 139 22.90 6.16 57.64
C ARG A 139 22.95 4.92 56.73
N GLU A 140 23.88 4.02 56.98
CA GLU A 140 24.00 2.75 56.25
C GLU A 140 22.90 1.77 56.61
N LEU A 141 22.57 1.60 57.90
CA LEU A 141 21.41 0.82 58.34
C LEU A 141 20.13 1.29 57.66
N LEU A 142 19.91 2.61 57.57
CA LEU A 142 18.77 3.18 56.84
C LEU A 142 18.83 2.92 55.34
N ARG A 143 20.01 2.92 54.69
CA ARG A 143 20.13 2.50 53.29
C ARG A 143 19.73 1.04 53.12
N CYS A 144 20.34 0.13 53.88
CA CYS A 144 20.08 -1.30 53.80
C CYS A 144 18.60 -1.63 54.10
N GLN A 145 17.98 -0.95 55.08
CA GLN A 145 16.55 -1.09 55.35
C GLN A 145 15.68 -0.63 54.17
N ASN A 146 15.98 0.52 53.56
CA ASN A 146 15.25 0.98 52.36
C ASN A 146 15.48 0.06 51.15
N GLU A 147 16.69 -0.50 50.99
CA GLU A 147 16.99 -1.46 49.93
C GLU A 147 16.28 -2.81 50.13
N VAL A 148 16.16 -3.29 51.37
CA VAL A 148 15.36 -4.47 51.72
C VAL A 148 13.87 -4.22 51.47
N VAL A 149 13.33 -3.05 51.83
CA VAL A 149 11.93 -2.69 51.51
C VAL A 149 11.71 -2.61 49.99
N LEU A 150 12.63 -2.00 49.25
CA LEU A 150 12.58 -1.96 47.78
C LEU A 150 12.75 -3.34 47.14
N ALA A 151 13.46 -4.27 47.78
CA ALA A 151 13.51 -5.67 47.35
C ALA A 151 12.17 -6.37 47.56
N HIS A 152 11.54 -6.23 48.74
CA HIS A 152 10.21 -6.77 49.02
C HIS A 152 9.13 -6.16 48.09
N GLU A 153 9.20 -4.86 47.79
CA GLU A 153 8.30 -4.22 46.80
C GLU A 153 8.48 -4.77 45.38
N ARG A 154 9.70 -5.18 45.00
CA ARG A 154 9.97 -5.81 43.70
C ARG A 154 9.52 -7.26 43.70
N GLU A 155 9.77 -8.01 44.77
CA GLU A 155 9.34 -9.40 44.93
C GLU A 155 7.82 -9.51 44.95
N ALA A 156 7.12 -8.64 45.69
CA ALA A 156 5.65 -8.59 45.69
C ALA A 156 5.06 -8.23 44.31
N LYS A 157 5.74 -7.39 43.52
CA LYS A 157 5.35 -7.12 42.13
C LYS A 157 5.60 -8.34 41.24
N LEU A 158 6.79 -8.90 41.25
CA LEU A 158 7.13 -10.08 40.44
C LEU A 158 6.23 -11.28 40.76
N SER A 159 5.88 -11.50 42.03
CA SER A 159 4.90 -12.53 42.42
C SER A 159 3.52 -12.25 41.85
N LYS A 160 3.05 -10.99 41.88
CA LYS A 160 1.77 -10.59 41.27
C LYS A 160 1.80 -10.65 39.74
N ASP A 161 2.91 -10.28 39.10
CA ASP A 161 3.13 -10.41 37.66
C ASP A 161 3.14 -11.90 37.25
N ILE A 162 3.66 -12.79 38.11
CA ILE A 162 3.60 -14.25 37.95
C ILE A 162 2.18 -14.78 38.14
N GLU A 163 1.43 -14.31 39.14
CA GLU A 163 0.01 -14.68 39.34
C GLU A 163 -0.84 -14.25 38.13
N GLU A 164 -0.68 -13.02 37.64
CA GLU A 164 -1.36 -12.53 36.43
C GLU A 164 -0.95 -13.31 35.18
N ALA A 165 0.33 -13.65 35.03
CA ALA A 165 0.81 -14.49 33.92
C ALA A 165 0.31 -15.95 34.03
N LEU A 166 0.10 -16.48 35.24
CA LEU A 166 -0.49 -17.80 35.46
C LEU A 166 -1.98 -17.79 35.11
N ILE A 167 -2.75 -16.78 35.57
CA ILE A 167 -4.16 -16.62 35.21
C ILE A 167 -4.32 -16.41 33.69
N ALA A 168 -3.47 -15.60 33.07
CA ALA A 168 -3.48 -15.40 31.61
C ALA A 168 -3.12 -16.69 30.85
N LYS A 169 -2.18 -17.49 31.37
CA LYS A 169 -1.85 -18.82 30.82
C LYS A 169 -3.02 -19.81 30.98
N GLU A 170 -3.73 -19.76 32.10
CA GLU A 170 -4.87 -20.64 32.39
C GLU A 170 -6.05 -20.30 31.47
N GLY A 171 -6.39 -19.02 31.33
CA GLY A 171 -7.36 -18.55 30.33
C GLY A 171 -6.96 -18.87 28.89
N LEU A 172 -5.68 -18.75 28.53
CA LEU A 172 -5.19 -19.18 27.20
C LEU A 172 -5.21 -20.70 27.00
N LEU A 173 -5.19 -21.51 28.07
CA LEU A 173 -5.39 -22.96 27.98
C LEU A 173 -6.87 -23.30 27.82
N ASP A 174 -7.76 -22.59 28.51
CA ASP A 174 -9.21 -22.67 28.32
C ASP A 174 -9.61 -22.25 26.90
N ASP A 175 -9.09 -21.12 26.39
CA ASP A 175 -9.24 -20.68 24.98
C ASP A 175 -8.78 -21.78 24.01
N ILE A 176 -7.62 -22.40 24.27
CA ILE A 176 -7.11 -23.51 23.46
C ILE A 176 -8.00 -24.75 23.57
N GLU A 177 -8.63 -25.00 24.71
CA GLU A 177 -9.62 -26.07 24.87
C GLU A 177 -10.95 -25.75 24.18
N GLU A 178 -11.46 -24.52 24.23
CA GLU A 178 -12.65 -24.11 23.48
C GLU A 178 -12.39 -24.16 21.98
N ILE A 179 -11.24 -23.67 21.51
CA ILE A 179 -10.82 -23.79 20.10
C ILE A 179 -10.68 -25.27 19.70
N ARG A 180 -10.22 -26.16 20.61
CA ARG A 180 -10.20 -27.62 20.35
C ARG A 180 -11.59 -28.22 20.30
N LYS A 181 -12.49 -27.88 21.23
CA LYS A 181 -13.89 -28.34 21.29
C LYS A 181 -14.68 -27.86 20.07
N HIS A 182 -14.65 -26.57 19.76
CA HIS A 182 -15.22 -26.01 18.53
C HIS A 182 -14.62 -26.65 17.26
N LYS A 183 -13.32 -26.99 17.27
CA LYS A 183 -12.67 -27.68 16.14
C LYS A 183 -13.07 -29.16 16.03
N THR A 184 -13.31 -29.89 17.12
CA THR A 184 -13.93 -31.22 17.04
C THR A 184 -15.38 -31.11 16.60
N ASP A 185 -16.16 -30.25 17.22
CA ASP A 185 -17.61 -30.12 16.97
C ASP A 185 -17.92 -29.67 15.54
N MET A 186 -17.01 -28.93 14.89
CA MET A 186 -17.13 -28.54 13.47
C MET A 186 -16.47 -29.54 12.51
N LEU A 187 -15.30 -30.10 12.82
CA LEU A 187 -14.59 -30.99 11.89
C LEU A 187 -15.01 -32.45 12.00
N GLU A 188 -15.44 -32.96 13.15
CA GLU A 188 -15.94 -34.34 13.27
C GLU A 188 -17.19 -34.59 12.42
N PRO A 189 -18.27 -33.77 12.44
CA PRO A 189 -19.41 -34.01 11.54
C PRO A 189 -19.03 -33.88 10.06
N GLN A 190 -18.10 -32.99 9.69
CA GLN A 190 -17.60 -32.87 8.32
C GLN A 190 -16.71 -34.06 7.91
N LEU A 191 -15.81 -34.53 8.77
CA LEU A 191 -15.00 -35.73 8.53
C LEU A 191 -15.86 -37.00 8.54
N VAL A 192 -16.92 -37.06 9.34
CA VAL A 192 -17.89 -38.17 9.34
C VAL A 192 -18.78 -38.12 8.11
N ALA A 193 -19.14 -36.94 7.59
CA ALA A 193 -19.81 -36.79 6.29
C ALA A 193 -18.87 -37.24 5.15
N ASN A 194 -17.70 -36.63 5.03
CA ASN A 194 -16.73 -36.94 3.98
C ASN A 194 -16.27 -38.41 4.03
N THR A 195 -16.09 -39.02 5.21
CA THR A 195 -15.77 -40.45 5.31
C THR A 195 -16.98 -41.37 5.12
N LYS A 196 -18.22 -40.89 5.23
CA LYS A 196 -19.42 -41.63 4.74
C LYS A 196 -19.48 -41.57 3.22
N GLU A 197 -19.26 -40.41 2.61
CA GLU A 197 -19.20 -40.24 1.15
C GLU A 197 -18.06 -41.07 0.54
N ILE A 198 -16.83 -40.95 1.05
CA ILE A 198 -15.68 -41.76 0.59
C ILE A 198 -15.92 -43.26 0.81
N LYS A 199 -16.66 -43.67 1.87
CA LYS A 199 -17.08 -45.07 2.03
C LYS A 199 -18.15 -45.49 1.03
N LEU A 200 -19.09 -44.60 0.69
CA LEU A 200 -20.11 -44.85 -0.33
C LEU A 200 -19.45 -44.98 -1.71
N ASP A 201 -18.53 -44.09 -2.06
CA ASP A 201 -17.73 -44.13 -3.29
C ASP A 201 -16.83 -45.36 -3.34
N LEU A 202 -16.18 -45.74 -2.24
CA LEU A 202 -15.42 -46.99 -2.17
C LEU A 202 -16.32 -48.22 -2.31
N MET A 203 -17.56 -48.18 -1.81
CA MET A 203 -18.52 -49.27 -1.94
C MET A 203 -19.08 -49.35 -3.37
N GLN A 204 -19.37 -48.22 -4.02
CA GLN A 204 -19.76 -48.15 -5.43
C GLN A 204 -18.61 -48.60 -6.35
N ARG A 205 -17.37 -48.14 -6.11
CA ARG A 205 -16.20 -48.56 -6.89
C ARG A 205 -15.81 -50.02 -6.66
N ARG A 206 -15.99 -50.55 -5.43
CA ARG A 206 -15.88 -52.00 -5.19
C ARG A 206 -16.95 -52.76 -5.94
N HIS A 207 -18.21 -52.32 -5.91
CA HIS A 207 -19.26 -53.02 -6.64
C HIS A 207 -19.08 -52.92 -8.17
N GLN A 208 -18.55 -51.81 -8.68
CA GLN A 208 -18.11 -51.70 -10.07
C GLN A 208 -16.94 -52.65 -10.38
N ALA A 209 -15.97 -52.80 -9.48
CA ALA A 209 -14.89 -53.76 -9.62
C ALA A 209 -15.41 -55.21 -9.59
N GLU A 210 -16.24 -55.59 -8.61
CA GLU A 210 -16.88 -56.91 -8.50
C GLU A 210 -17.72 -57.27 -9.74
N ASN A 211 -18.38 -56.29 -10.34
CA ASN A 211 -19.16 -56.50 -11.56
C ASN A 211 -18.25 -56.59 -12.80
N LEU A 212 -17.17 -55.80 -12.87
CA LEU A 212 -16.16 -55.92 -13.92
C LEU A 212 -15.32 -57.21 -13.81
N GLU A 213 -15.09 -57.72 -12.60
CA GLU A 213 -14.45 -59.00 -12.33
C GLU A 213 -15.35 -60.16 -12.77
N LYS A 214 -16.67 -60.10 -12.51
CA LYS A 214 -17.65 -61.05 -13.06
C LYS A 214 -17.76 -60.96 -14.59
N ASP A 215 -17.79 -59.75 -15.15
CA ASP A 215 -17.72 -59.57 -16.61
C ASP A 215 -16.44 -60.25 -17.15
N LEU A 216 -15.31 -60.15 -16.45
CA LEU A 216 -14.05 -60.79 -16.84
C LEU A 216 -14.13 -62.33 -16.72
N GLU A 217 -14.64 -62.86 -15.60
CA GLU A 217 -14.87 -64.31 -15.41
C GLU A 217 -15.82 -64.88 -16.45
N GLU A 218 -16.91 -64.17 -16.81
CA GLU A 218 -17.82 -64.55 -17.89
C GLU A 218 -17.12 -64.51 -19.26
N LYS A 219 -16.28 -63.50 -19.54
CA LYS A 219 -15.49 -63.45 -20.78
C LYS A 219 -14.41 -64.53 -20.84
N GLU A 220 -13.81 -64.90 -19.71
CA GLU A 220 -12.83 -65.99 -19.64
C GLU A 220 -13.51 -67.37 -19.80
N GLN A 221 -14.70 -67.58 -19.23
CA GLN A 221 -15.50 -68.78 -19.48
C GLN A 221 -15.96 -68.88 -20.95
N ILE A 222 -16.37 -67.77 -21.57
CA ILE A 222 -16.69 -67.70 -23.01
C ILE A 222 -15.44 -67.91 -23.87
N LEU A 223 -14.27 -67.44 -23.45
CA LEU A 223 -13.01 -67.73 -24.14
C LEU A 223 -12.63 -69.20 -24.01
N GLU A 224 -12.80 -69.82 -22.84
CA GLU A 224 -12.58 -71.26 -22.65
C GLU A 224 -13.50 -72.10 -23.52
N SER A 225 -14.79 -71.75 -23.63
CA SER A 225 -15.72 -72.46 -24.52
C SER A 225 -15.30 -72.28 -25.98
N ILE A 226 -14.99 -71.04 -26.41
CA ILE A 226 -14.51 -70.77 -27.77
C ILE A 226 -13.18 -71.48 -28.08
N THR A 227 -12.28 -71.71 -27.10
CA THR A 227 -11.08 -72.52 -27.32
C THR A 227 -11.40 -74.01 -27.45
N LYS A 228 -12.37 -74.54 -26.69
CA LYS A 228 -12.82 -75.93 -26.80
C LYS A 228 -13.54 -76.17 -28.14
N ASP A 229 -14.49 -75.32 -28.50
CA ASP A 229 -15.18 -75.31 -29.80
C ASP A 229 -14.17 -75.26 -30.96
N LYS A 230 -13.11 -74.44 -30.81
CA LYS A 230 -12.03 -74.33 -31.80
C LYS A 230 -11.18 -75.59 -31.89
N GLU A 231 -10.85 -76.24 -30.77
CA GLU A 231 -10.12 -77.51 -30.76
C GLU A 231 -10.95 -78.65 -31.36
N GLU A 232 -12.26 -78.70 -31.07
CA GLU A 232 -13.20 -79.61 -31.72
C GLU A 232 -13.29 -79.36 -33.23
N LEU A 233 -13.40 -78.11 -33.67
CA LEU A 233 -13.40 -77.74 -35.10
C LEU A 233 -12.07 -78.07 -35.81
N PHE A 234 -10.93 -77.99 -35.13
CA PHE A 234 -9.66 -78.49 -35.67
C PHE A 234 -9.65 -80.02 -35.81
N ALA A 235 -10.15 -80.75 -34.81
CA ALA A 235 -10.28 -82.20 -34.87
C ALA A 235 -11.33 -82.69 -35.89
N GLU A 236 -12.36 -81.90 -36.19
CA GLU A 236 -13.27 -82.15 -37.31
C GLU A 236 -12.61 -81.84 -38.67
N ARG A 237 -11.82 -80.78 -38.76
CA ARG A 237 -11.10 -80.43 -39.98
C ARG A 237 -10.11 -81.51 -40.42
N GLU A 238 -9.34 -82.09 -39.48
CA GLU A 238 -8.45 -83.22 -39.77
C GLU A 238 -9.23 -84.45 -40.26
N LYS A 239 -10.40 -84.75 -39.67
CA LYS A 239 -11.29 -85.84 -40.14
C LYS A 239 -11.81 -85.56 -41.56
N GLN A 240 -12.13 -84.31 -41.89
CA GLN A 240 -12.63 -83.92 -43.23
C GLN A 240 -11.52 -83.93 -44.30
N GLU A 241 -10.27 -83.58 -43.96
CA GLU A 241 -9.11 -83.74 -44.87
C GLU A 241 -8.88 -85.22 -45.23
N VAL A 242 -8.98 -86.14 -44.27
CA VAL A 242 -8.88 -87.60 -44.52
C VAL A 242 -10.06 -88.13 -45.35
N ALA A 243 -11.25 -87.52 -45.24
CA ALA A 243 -12.42 -87.90 -46.04
C ALA A 243 -12.31 -87.43 -47.50
N LEU A 244 -11.82 -86.21 -47.74
CA LEU A 244 -11.66 -85.63 -49.09
C LEU A 244 -10.67 -86.40 -49.98
N ALA A 245 -9.69 -87.10 -49.38
CA ALA A 245 -8.73 -87.93 -50.10
C ALA A 245 -9.33 -89.18 -50.80
N LYS A 246 -10.63 -89.49 -50.61
CA LYS A 246 -11.26 -90.75 -51.08
C LYS A 246 -12.35 -90.61 -52.14
N ALA A 247 -12.73 -89.40 -52.57
CA ALA A 247 -13.88 -89.20 -53.44
C ALA A 247 -13.55 -88.30 -54.66
N ASN A 248 -12.96 -88.88 -55.70
CA ASN A 248 -12.64 -88.15 -56.95
C ASN A 248 -12.57 -89.06 -58.19
N GLU A 249 -13.72 -89.41 -58.76
CA GLU A 249 -13.83 -89.89 -60.15
C GLU A 249 -15.09 -89.30 -60.83
N MET A 250 -14.95 -88.87 -62.10
CA MET A 250 -16.01 -88.47 -63.05
C MET A 250 -16.76 -87.12 -62.78
N PRO A 251 -17.24 -86.39 -63.83
CA PRO A 251 -16.49 -86.04 -65.03
C PRO A 251 -16.67 -84.57 -65.51
N GLY A 252 -15.58 -83.78 -65.48
CA GLY A 252 -15.19 -82.96 -66.64
C GLY A 252 -15.76 -81.54 -66.81
N LYS A 253 -17.06 -81.37 -67.13
CA LYS A 253 -17.51 -80.18 -67.90
C LYS A 253 -18.42 -79.16 -67.20
N ILE A 254 -19.08 -79.49 -66.09
CA ILE A 254 -19.94 -78.52 -65.36
C ILE A 254 -19.14 -77.74 -64.30
N MET A 255 -18.04 -78.31 -63.78
CA MET A 255 -17.21 -77.67 -62.76
C MET A 255 -16.67 -76.30 -63.18
N LYS A 256 -16.01 -76.17 -64.35
CA LYS A 256 -15.27 -74.94 -64.70
C LYS A 256 -16.09 -73.66 -64.77
N GLN A 257 -17.39 -73.73 -65.07
CA GLN A 257 -18.28 -72.57 -65.03
C GLN A 257 -18.78 -72.29 -63.59
N ALA A 258 -19.00 -73.33 -62.79
CA ALA A 258 -19.32 -73.22 -61.36
C ALA A 258 -18.10 -72.91 -60.47
N GLU A 259 -16.87 -73.06 -60.98
CA GLU A 259 -15.61 -72.68 -60.33
C GLU A 259 -15.36 -71.19 -60.53
N VAL A 260 -15.30 -70.69 -61.78
CA VAL A 260 -15.08 -69.25 -62.05
C VAL A 260 -16.13 -68.36 -61.36
N LEU A 261 -17.40 -68.81 -61.29
CA LEU A 261 -18.43 -68.09 -60.51
C LEU A 261 -18.24 -68.22 -59.00
N ARG A 262 -17.74 -69.35 -58.47
CA ARG A 262 -17.43 -69.47 -57.03
C ARG A 262 -16.17 -68.69 -56.65
N ASP A 263 -15.14 -68.63 -57.48
CA ASP A 263 -13.92 -67.87 -57.22
C ASP A 263 -14.21 -66.36 -57.26
N GLY A 264 -15.07 -65.92 -58.20
CA GLY A 264 -15.62 -64.57 -58.23
C GLY A 264 -16.45 -64.24 -56.99
N ILE A 265 -17.41 -65.09 -56.61
CA ILE A 265 -18.23 -64.90 -55.40
C ILE A 265 -17.38 -64.96 -54.13
N ALA A 266 -16.42 -65.87 -54.01
CA ALA A 266 -15.53 -65.99 -52.86
C ALA A 266 -14.59 -64.78 -52.74
N SER A 267 -14.07 -64.27 -53.86
CA SER A 267 -13.28 -63.03 -53.88
C SER A 267 -14.13 -61.85 -53.42
N LEU A 268 -15.35 -61.70 -53.93
CA LEU A 268 -16.29 -60.66 -53.53
C LEU A 268 -16.76 -60.80 -52.07
N VAL A 269 -16.91 -62.01 -51.53
CA VAL A 269 -17.23 -62.26 -50.12
C VAL A 269 -16.03 -61.92 -49.23
N ILE A 270 -14.81 -62.29 -49.62
CA ILE A 270 -13.58 -61.90 -48.91
C ILE A 270 -13.41 -60.37 -48.93
N GLU A 271 -13.71 -59.72 -50.05
CA GLU A 271 -13.65 -58.27 -50.19
C GLU A 271 -14.76 -57.55 -49.41
N ASN A 272 -15.98 -58.09 -49.39
CA ASN A 272 -17.08 -57.59 -48.56
C ASN A 272 -16.78 -57.74 -47.06
N VAL A 273 -16.23 -58.88 -46.62
CA VAL A 273 -15.76 -59.08 -45.24
C VAL A 273 -14.64 -58.10 -44.89
N LYS A 274 -13.70 -57.83 -45.80
CA LYS A 274 -12.66 -56.78 -45.61
C LYS A 274 -13.28 -55.38 -45.52
N GLN A 275 -14.28 -55.05 -46.35
CA GLN A 275 -14.97 -53.76 -46.28
C GLN A 275 -15.81 -53.63 -45.00
N GLY A 276 -16.45 -54.69 -44.51
CA GLY A 276 -17.14 -54.72 -43.21
C GLY A 276 -16.16 -54.57 -42.04
N GLN A 277 -15.02 -55.25 -42.08
CA GLN A 277 -13.94 -55.07 -41.09
C GLN A 277 -13.42 -53.62 -41.11
N LEU A 278 -13.19 -53.04 -42.29
CA LEU A 278 -12.76 -51.65 -42.47
C LEU A 278 -13.82 -50.66 -41.97
N SER A 279 -15.12 -50.89 -42.25
CA SER A 279 -16.22 -50.08 -41.69
C SER A 279 -16.15 -50.11 -40.17
N THR A 280 -16.16 -51.28 -39.54
CA THR A 280 -16.12 -51.35 -38.07
C THR A 280 -14.82 -50.79 -37.47
N GLN A 281 -13.73 -50.66 -38.24
CA GLN A 281 -12.53 -49.93 -37.81
C GLN A 281 -12.75 -48.41 -37.88
N LEU A 282 -13.28 -47.91 -39.01
CA LEU A 282 -13.67 -46.51 -39.19
C LEU A 282 -14.73 -46.06 -38.17
N ASP A 283 -15.72 -46.89 -37.87
CA ASP A 283 -16.76 -46.62 -36.86
C ASP A 283 -16.14 -46.47 -35.45
N ARG A 284 -15.24 -47.39 -35.07
CA ARG A 284 -14.50 -47.32 -33.80
C ARG A 284 -13.57 -46.10 -33.74
N ASP A 285 -12.95 -45.71 -34.85
CA ASP A 285 -12.09 -44.53 -34.91
C ASP A 285 -12.88 -43.22 -34.92
N MET A 286 -14.05 -43.19 -35.55
CA MET A 286 -15.04 -42.11 -35.45
C MET A 286 -15.55 -41.95 -34.01
N GLU A 287 -15.79 -43.05 -33.30
CA GLU A 287 -16.08 -43.00 -31.86
C GLU A 287 -14.91 -42.43 -31.04
N LYS A 288 -13.68 -42.88 -31.27
CA LYS A 288 -12.48 -42.34 -30.58
C LYS A 288 -12.30 -40.84 -30.85
N LEU A 289 -12.54 -40.40 -32.09
CA LEU A 289 -12.50 -38.99 -32.48
C LEU A 289 -13.67 -38.20 -31.89
N ALA A 290 -14.86 -38.79 -31.74
CA ALA A 290 -16.00 -38.16 -31.08
C ALA A 290 -15.79 -38.01 -29.56
N ARG A 291 -15.16 -38.99 -28.90
CA ARG A 291 -14.74 -38.89 -27.49
C ARG A 291 -13.70 -37.79 -27.32
N LYS A 292 -12.58 -37.86 -28.04
CA LYS A 292 -11.53 -36.82 -28.04
C LYS A 292 -12.03 -35.41 -28.35
N ARG A 293 -13.08 -35.27 -29.17
CA ARG A 293 -13.72 -33.98 -29.45
C ARG A 293 -14.40 -33.42 -28.19
N ARG A 294 -15.18 -34.24 -27.47
CA ARG A 294 -15.78 -33.84 -26.18
C ARG A 294 -14.71 -33.54 -25.14
N ASP A 295 -13.72 -34.42 -25.00
CA ASP A 295 -12.62 -34.23 -24.05
C ASP A 295 -11.94 -32.85 -24.26
N LEU A 296 -11.68 -32.48 -25.52
CA LEU A 296 -11.12 -31.16 -25.91
C LEU A 296 -12.12 -29.99 -25.81
N GLU A 297 -13.43 -30.23 -25.93
CA GLU A 297 -14.48 -29.24 -25.74
C GLU A 297 -14.67 -28.92 -24.24
N ASP A 298 -14.62 -29.94 -23.38
CA ASP A 298 -14.66 -29.83 -21.92
C ASP A 298 -13.37 -29.20 -21.36
N GLU A 299 -12.18 -29.61 -21.85
CA GLU A 299 -10.91 -28.92 -21.54
C GLU A 299 -10.95 -27.44 -21.92
N LYS A 300 -11.53 -27.10 -23.07
CA LYS A 300 -11.68 -25.72 -23.54
C LYS A 300 -12.66 -24.92 -22.67
N VAL A 301 -13.75 -25.52 -22.21
CA VAL A 301 -14.69 -24.88 -21.27
C VAL A 301 -14.02 -24.67 -19.91
N GLY A 302 -13.25 -25.64 -19.41
CA GLY A 302 -12.44 -25.50 -18.19
C GLY A 302 -11.41 -24.37 -18.29
N GLN A 303 -10.64 -24.32 -19.38
CA GLN A 303 -9.66 -23.25 -19.64
C GLN A 303 -10.31 -21.87 -19.80
N ALA A 304 -11.51 -21.77 -20.37
CA ALA A 304 -12.27 -20.53 -20.43
C ALA A 304 -12.70 -20.07 -19.02
N ALA A 305 -13.24 -20.98 -18.21
CA ALA A 305 -13.63 -20.67 -16.82
C ALA A 305 -12.43 -20.29 -15.93
N GLU A 306 -11.26 -20.90 -16.12
CA GLU A 306 -10.02 -20.45 -15.47
C GLU A 306 -9.56 -19.07 -15.95
N PHE A 307 -9.69 -18.77 -17.24
CA PHE A 307 -9.32 -17.47 -17.80
C PHE A 307 -10.21 -16.35 -17.27
N ASP A 308 -11.53 -16.55 -17.23
CA ASP A 308 -12.45 -15.54 -16.70
C ASP A 308 -12.26 -15.35 -15.18
N ARG A 309 -12.01 -16.41 -14.39
CA ARG A 309 -11.62 -16.26 -12.97
C ARG A 309 -10.34 -15.45 -12.78
N LYS A 310 -9.27 -15.78 -13.52
CA LYS A 310 -7.99 -15.03 -13.46
C LYS A 310 -8.15 -13.58 -13.92
N LYS A 311 -9.11 -13.30 -14.78
CA LYS A 311 -9.47 -11.94 -15.23
C LYS A 311 -10.27 -11.17 -14.17
N GLU A 312 -11.15 -11.83 -13.42
CA GLU A 312 -11.80 -11.24 -12.23
C GLU A 312 -10.76 -10.95 -11.13
N GLU A 313 -9.89 -11.92 -10.82
CA GLU A 313 -8.75 -11.75 -9.89
C GLU A 313 -7.83 -10.58 -10.29
N MET A 314 -7.55 -10.42 -11.59
CA MET A 314 -6.78 -9.28 -12.12
C MET A 314 -7.54 -7.95 -11.96
N MET A 315 -8.84 -7.90 -12.22
CA MET A 315 -9.64 -6.68 -12.04
C MET A 315 -9.73 -6.25 -10.57
N ASP A 316 -9.82 -7.19 -9.63
CA ASP A 316 -9.81 -6.89 -8.20
C ASP A 316 -8.41 -6.48 -7.70
N GLN A 317 -7.33 -7.02 -8.30
CA GLN A 317 -5.97 -6.53 -8.06
C GLN A 317 -5.73 -5.14 -8.65
N GLU A 318 -6.26 -4.82 -9.83
CA GLU A 318 -6.22 -3.48 -10.43
C GLU A 318 -6.97 -2.47 -9.56
N ARG A 319 -8.19 -2.79 -9.10
CA ARG A 319 -8.96 -1.98 -8.12
C ARG A 319 -8.16 -1.72 -6.84
N ALA A 320 -7.62 -2.78 -6.22
CA ALA A 320 -6.83 -2.64 -5.01
C ALA A 320 -5.55 -1.80 -5.22
N CYS A 321 -4.95 -1.82 -6.42
CA CYS A 321 -3.83 -0.96 -6.76
C CYS A 321 -4.26 0.52 -6.92
N ASP A 322 -5.40 0.79 -7.56
CA ASP A 322 -5.95 2.14 -7.70
C ASP A 322 -6.37 2.72 -6.32
N ASP A 323 -6.99 1.91 -5.46
CA ASP A 323 -7.34 2.29 -4.07
C ASP A 323 -6.08 2.64 -3.27
N ILE A 324 -5.05 1.80 -3.30
CA ILE A 324 -3.75 2.07 -2.65
C ILE A 324 -3.07 3.32 -3.25
N PHE A 325 -3.22 3.57 -4.55
CA PHE A 325 -2.70 4.78 -5.19
C PHE A 325 -3.43 6.04 -4.70
N HIS A 326 -4.75 5.97 -4.56
CA HIS A 326 -5.56 7.05 -4.03
C HIS A 326 -5.27 7.31 -2.54
N GLU A 327 -5.15 6.26 -1.71
CA GLU A 327 -4.68 6.38 -0.32
C GLU A 327 -3.29 7.03 -0.25
N HIS A 328 -2.37 6.69 -1.16
CA HIS A 328 -1.04 7.29 -1.23
C HIS A 328 -1.07 8.79 -1.61
N GLU A 329 -1.91 9.18 -2.58
CA GLU A 329 -2.09 10.59 -2.92
C GLU A 329 -2.72 11.38 -1.76
N MET A 330 -3.76 10.85 -1.12
CA MET A 330 -4.39 11.45 0.07
C MET A 330 -3.40 11.59 1.23
N ALA A 331 -2.59 10.56 1.51
CA ALA A 331 -1.55 10.61 2.55
C ALA A 331 -0.46 11.65 2.24
N LYS A 332 -0.12 11.84 0.97
CA LYS A 332 0.85 12.83 0.49
C LYS A 332 0.32 14.27 0.60
N GLU A 333 -0.95 14.50 0.30
CA GLU A 333 -1.60 15.81 0.54
C GLU A 333 -1.69 16.12 2.04
N MET A 334 -2.07 15.14 2.87
CA MET A 334 -2.08 15.29 4.33
C MET A 334 -0.70 15.58 4.91
N LEU A 335 0.36 14.96 4.38
CA LEU A 335 1.74 15.25 4.78
C LEU A 335 2.17 16.67 4.38
N ALA A 336 1.82 17.13 3.17
CA ALA A 336 2.08 18.51 2.74
C ALA A 336 1.35 19.56 3.61
N LEU A 337 0.11 19.27 4.05
CA LEU A 337 -0.62 20.10 5.01
C LEU A 337 0.08 20.12 6.38
N GLN A 338 0.57 18.98 6.87
CA GLN A 338 1.33 18.90 8.13
C GLN A 338 2.66 19.65 8.04
N GLU A 339 3.38 19.60 6.91
CA GLU A 339 4.59 20.40 6.69
C GLU A 339 4.29 21.90 6.68
N GLY A 340 3.19 22.32 6.05
CA GLY A 340 2.71 23.70 6.06
C GLY A 340 2.41 24.22 7.47
N GLU A 341 1.67 23.47 8.27
CA GLU A 341 1.42 23.79 9.68
C GLU A 341 2.70 23.75 10.53
N ARG A 342 3.64 22.83 10.26
CA ARG A 342 4.94 22.81 10.96
C ARG A 342 5.74 24.08 10.68
N VAL A 343 5.79 24.54 9.43
CA VAL A 343 6.47 25.80 9.05
C VAL A 343 5.77 27.02 9.68
N ARG A 344 4.44 27.01 9.79
CA ARG A 344 3.65 28.03 10.50
C ARG A 344 3.95 28.05 12.02
N ILE A 345 4.09 26.89 12.64
CA ILE A 345 4.46 26.76 14.05
C ILE A 345 5.93 27.19 14.27
N GLU A 346 6.86 26.74 13.43
CA GLU A 346 8.27 27.18 13.49
C GLU A 346 8.42 28.70 13.33
N THR A 347 7.67 29.32 12.42
CA THR A 347 7.74 30.79 12.21
C THR A 347 7.10 31.58 13.34
N THR A 348 5.98 31.13 13.91
CA THR A 348 5.41 31.76 15.12
C THR A 348 6.30 31.57 16.36
N MET A 349 6.96 30.42 16.51
CA MET A 349 7.97 30.18 17.55
C MET A 349 9.19 31.10 17.40
N ARG A 350 9.74 31.26 16.19
CA ARG A 350 10.84 32.21 15.94
C ARG A 350 10.42 33.66 16.27
N GLN A 351 9.17 34.03 16.04
CA GLN A 351 8.63 35.34 16.42
C GLN A 351 8.46 35.49 17.94
N THR A 352 7.99 34.47 18.67
CA THR A 352 7.89 34.55 20.14
C THR A 352 9.26 34.57 20.79
N GLU A 353 10.23 33.79 20.30
CA GLU A 353 11.64 33.90 20.72
C GLU A 353 12.20 35.31 20.52
N ALA A 354 12.00 35.92 19.35
CA ALA A 354 12.48 37.28 19.08
C ALA A 354 11.86 38.30 20.06
N ARG A 355 10.57 38.15 20.39
CA ARG A 355 9.90 38.97 21.41
C ARG A 355 10.47 38.73 22.82
N ILE A 356 10.76 37.48 23.20
CA ILE A 356 11.39 37.13 24.48
C ILE A 356 12.80 37.71 24.59
N ARG A 357 13.62 37.64 23.53
CA ARG A 357 14.95 38.26 23.50
C ARG A 357 14.86 39.78 23.67
N SER A 358 13.94 40.43 22.96
CA SER A 358 13.68 41.87 23.06
C SER A 358 13.22 42.30 24.47
N THR A 359 12.29 41.57 25.10
CA THR A 359 11.87 41.89 26.48
C THR A 359 12.97 41.59 27.50
N HIS A 360 13.82 40.58 27.27
CA HIS A 360 14.99 40.32 28.10
C HIS A 360 16.02 41.45 28.02
N GLU A 361 16.30 42.00 26.83
CA GLU A 361 17.16 43.18 26.67
C GLU A 361 16.60 44.41 27.39
N VAL A 362 15.28 44.64 27.34
CA VAL A 362 14.62 45.72 28.09
C VAL A 362 14.72 45.50 29.60
N LEU A 363 14.51 44.27 30.09
CA LEU A 363 14.71 43.93 31.51
C LEU A 363 16.17 44.14 31.95
N LEU A 364 17.16 43.83 31.10
CA LEU A 364 18.57 44.09 31.38
C LEU A 364 18.88 45.59 31.46
N ARG A 365 18.20 46.45 30.70
CA ARG A 365 18.30 47.92 30.84
C ARG A 365 17.73 48.39 32.18
N TYR A 366 16.50 48.01 32.51
CA TYR A 366 15.87 48.34 33.79
C TYR A 366 16.66 47.85 35.00
N ASN A 367 17.30 46.66 34.92
CA ASN A 367 18.10 46.15 36.03
C ASN A 367 19.38 46.97 36.23
N ARG A 368 20.03 47.44 35.15
CA ARG A 368 21.17 48.38 35.20
C ARG A 368 20.77 49.74 35.76
N GLU A 369 19.62 50.27 35.35
CA GLU A 369 19.06 51.53 35.88
C GLU A 369 18.75 51.42 37.38
N LYS A 370 18.10 50.33 37.80
CA LYS A 370 17.85 50.00 39.21
C LYS A 370 19.16 49.89 40.00
N ASP A 371 20.21 49.27 39.46
CA ASP A 371 21.52 49.20 40.13
C ASP A 371 22.24 50.56 40.21
N GLN A 372 22.03 51.46 39.24
CA GLN A 372 22.51 52.85 39.31
C GLN A 372 21.75 53.63 40.40
N LEU A 373 20.43 53.48 40.48
CA LEU A 373 19.59 54.11 41.50
C LEU A 373 19.94 53.61 42.92
N VAL A 374 20.19 52.31 43.10
CA VAL A 374 20.67 51.76 44.39
C VAL A 374 22.04 52.31 44.77
N LYS A 375 22.96 52.52 43.80
CA LYS A 375 24.25 53.17 44.04
C LYS A 375 24.10 54.66 44.40
N ALA A 376 23.13 55.36 43.82
CA ALA A 376 22.81 56.74 44.19
C ALA A 376 22.19 56.83 45.59
N PHE A 377 21.25 55.93 45.92
CA PHE A 377 20.63 55.85 47.24
C PHE A 377 21.67 55.63 48.33
N ARG A 378 22.58 54.65 48.18
CA ARG A 378 23.65 54.40 49.17
C ARG A 378 24.60 55.58 49.36
N LYS A 379 24.81 56.41 48.33
CA LYS A 379 25.58 57.67 48.48
C LYS A 379 24.82 58.70 49.32
N LEU A 380 23.52 58.89 49.05
CA LEU A 380 22.65 59.77 49.84
C LEU A 380 22.54 59.30 51.30
N GLU A 381 22.35 58.00 51.51
CA GLU A 381 22.33 57.35 52.83
C GLU A 381 23.64 57.57 53.60
N GLY A 382 24.79 57.45 52.93
CA GLY A 382 26.09 57.80 53.51
C GLY A 382 26.23 59.28 53.90
N VAL A 383 25.70 60.20 53.10
CA VAL A 383 25.66 61.65 53.43
C VAL A 383 24.73 61.93 54.60
N VAL A 384 23.54 61.31 54.64
CA VAL A 384 22.61 61.46 55.78
C VAL A 384 23.26 60.94 57.06
N ASN A 385 23.92 59.78 57.03
CA ASN A 385 24.60 59.22 58.18
C ASN A 385 25.79 60.08 58.65
N SER A 386 26.53 60.72 57.75
CA SER A 386 27.60 61.66 58.14
C SER A 386 27.05 62.94 58.79
N VAL A 387 25.91 63.46 58.32
CA VAL A 387 25.23 64.59 58.96
C VAL A 387 24.67 64.20 60.33
N VAL A 388 24.05 63.03 60.47
CA VAL A 388 23.57 62.53 61.77
C VAL A 388 24.73 62.37 62.77
N ALA A 389 25.91 61.96 62.32
CA ALA A 389 27.09 61.82 63.17
C ALA A 389 27.66 63.16 63.69
N THR A 390 27.34 64.32 63.09
CA THR A 390 27.76 65.63 63.63
C THR A 390 26.81 66.20 64.69
N VAL A 391 25.56 65.73 64.75
CA VAL A 391 24.52 66.21 65.69
C VAL A 391 24.96 66.16 67.17
N PRO A 392 25.64 65.11 67.68
CA PRO A 392 26.09 65.08 69.07
C PRO A 392 27.07 66.21 69.42
N ALA A 393 28.03 66.51 68.54
CA ALA A 393 29.02 67.57 68.78
C ALA A 393 28.37 68.96 68.79
N VAL A 394 27.40 69.21 67.90
CA VAL A 394 26.63 70.47 67.89
C VAL A 394 25.76 70.62 69.15
N ARG A 395 25.18 69.52 69.65
CA ARG A 395 24.44 69.52 70.93
C ARG A 395 25.35 69.79 72.12
N GLN A 396 26.55 69.20 72.16
CA GLN A 396 27.52 69.45 73.22
C GLN A 396 27.94 70.92 73.25
N HIS A 397 28.27 71.50 72.10
CA HIS A 397 28.64 72.91 72.00
C HIS A 397 27.51 73.87 72.45
N ASN A 398 26.24 73.51 72.21
CA ASN A 398 25.09 74.28 72.70
C ASN A 398 24.98 74.21 74.25
N ASN A 399 25.18 73.03 74.85
CA ASN A 399 25.23 72.88 76.30
C ASN A 399 26.37 73.69 76.93
N ASP A 400 27.55 73.72 76.30
CA ASP A 400 28.71 74.50 76.75
C ASP A 400 28.40 76.00 76.75
N VAL A 401 27.71 76.51 75.72
CA VAL A 401 27.25 77.91 75.66
C VAL A 401 26.21 78.21 76.75
N HIS A 402 25.29 77.28 77.03
CA HIS A 402 24.30 77.42 78.11
C HIS A 402 24.96 77.51 79.50
N LEU A 403 25.97 76.67 79.78
CA LEU A 403 26.72 76.70 81.04
C LEU A 403 27.48 78.03 81.24
N ASN A 404 28.05 78.59 80.17
CA ASN A 404 28.69 79.90 80.22
C ASN A 404 27.69 81.04 80.51
N LEU A 405 26.47 80.96 79.97
CA LEU A 405 25.40 81.93 80.27
C LEU A 405 25.07 81.93 81.77
N GLU A 406 24.83 80.75 82.35
CA GLU A 406 24.55 80.63 83.80
C GLU A 406 25.68 81.15 84.70
N ALA A 407 26.94 81.06 84.26
CA ALA A 407 28.08 81.62 85.01
C ALA A 407 27.97 83.15 85.13
N THR A 408 27.76 83.84 84.01
CA THR A 408 27.63 85.32 83.98
C THR A 408 26.40 85.81 84.78
N GLU A 409 25.31 85.04 84.81
CA GLU A 409 24.16 85.35 85.67
C GLU A 409 24.47 85.30 87.18
N ARG A 410 25.38 84.43 87.61
CA ARG A 410 25.78 84.31 89.03
C ARG A 410 26.62 85.51 89.45
N GLU A 411 27.54 85.95 88.60
CA GLU A 411 28.35 87.15 88.80
C GLU A 411 27.46 88.42 88.90
N CYS A 412 26.47 88.56 88.02
CA CYS A 412 25.52 89.67 88.05
C CYS A 412 24.74 89.77 89.38
N LYS A 413 24.46 88.64 90.04
CA LYS A 413 23.76 88.60 91.34
C LYS A 413 24.66 89.06 92.49
N HIS A 414 25.94 88.66 92.48
CA HIS A 414 26.92 89.06 93.51
C HIS A 414 27.09 90.59 93.61
N TYR A 415 27.25 91.29 92.49
CA TYR A 415 27.39 92.75 92.48
C TYR A 415 26.16 93.51 92.97
N GLN A 416 24.95 92.92 92.87
CA GLN A 416 23.72 93.55 93.40
C GLN A 416 23.64 93.53 94.93
N GLU A 417 24.34 92.60 95.60
CA GLU A 417 24.27 92.46 97.06
C GLU A 417 25.28 93.38 97.76
N ALA A 418 26.47 93.57 97.18
CA ALA A 418 27.47 94.54 97.66
C ALA A 418 26.94 95.99 97.69
N VAL A 419 25.99 96.35 96.81
CA VAL A 419 25.35 97.68 96.79
C VAL A 419 24.32 97.85 97.94
N ARG A 420 23.84 96.76 98.55
CA ARG A 420 22.85 96.80 99.64
C ARG A 420 23.48 96.96 101.03
N THR A 421 24.70 96.48 101.24
CA THR A 421 25.41 96.59 102.52
C THR A 421 25.84 98.03 102.80
N LEU A 422 26.48 98.67 101.82
CA LEU A 422 26.97 100.06 101.88
C LEU A 422 25.88 101.11 102.17
N ARG A 423 24.59 100.78 102.02
CA ARG A 423 23.48 101.66 102.42
C ARG A 423 23.12 101.57 103.91
N LYS A 424 23.33 100.43 104.57
CA LYS A 424 22.93 100.21 105.97
C LYS A 424 23.89 100.83 106.99
N GLU A 425 25.15 101.01 106.59
CA GLU A 425 26.19 101.57 107.46
C GLU A 425 26.02 103.09 107.67
N ILE A 426 25.28 103.75 106.78
CA ILE A 426 24.96 105.19 106.85
C ILE A 426 23.91 105.49 107.94
N ASP A 427 22.92 104.61 108.12
CA ASP A 427 21.78 104.86 109.03
C ASP A 427 22.17 104.75 110.52
N ILE A 428 23.10 103.85 110.86
CA ILE A 428 23.45 103.51 112.26
C ILE A 428 24.17 104.67 112.96
N LEU A 429 25.03 105.40 112.25
CA LEU A 429 25.84 106.49 112.81
C LEU A 429 25.00 107.72 113.24
N MET A 430 23.76 107.83 112.78
CA MET A 430 22.90 108.99 113.06
C MET A 430 22.09 108.86 114.37
N HIS A 431 21.96 107.65 114.94
CA HIS A 431 21.19 107.43 116.17
C HIS A 431 22.00 107.59 117.48
N ALA A 432 23.33 107.41 117.44
CA ALA A 432 24.16 107.32 118.64
C ALA A 432 24.44 108.64 119.38
N PHE A 433 23.90 109.78 118.90
CA PHE A 433 24.28 111.13 119.34
C PHE A 433 23.34 111.77 120.39
N ILE A 434 22.18 111.17 120.69
CA ILE A 434 21.04 111.92 121.27
C ILE A 434 20.71 111.60 122.76
N GLU A 435 21.02 110.41 123.29
CA GLU A 435 20.43 109.93 124.57
C GLU A 435 21.34 110.05 125.82
N GLY A 436 22.26 111.02 125.88
CA GLY A 436 23.43 110.95 126.78
C GLY A 436 23.34 111.46 128.24
N GLU A 437 22.33 112.24 128.66
CA GLU A 437 22.62 113.35 129.62
C GLU A 437 21.70 113.58 130.85
N ARG A 438 21.23 112.55 131.61
CA ARG A 438 20.55 112.80 132.92
C ARG A 438 20.93 111.85 134.09
N HIS A 439 21.43 112.46 135.18
CA HIS A 439 21.83 111.88 136.49
C HIS A 439 20.62 111.75 137.47
N ALA A 440 20.60 111.09 138.65
CA ALA A 440 21.61 110.67 139.68
C ALA A 440 22.13 111.81 140.62
N ALA A 441 22.43 111.63 141.93
CA ALA A 441 22.17 110.57 142.92
C ALA A 441 22.42 111.08 144.38
N GLY A 442 21.95 110.35 145.43
CA GLY A 442 22.30 110.59 146.87
C GLY A 442 21.12 110.37 147.84
N GLU A 443 21.15 110.69 149.16
CA GLU A 443 22.16 110.69 150.27
C GLU A 443 21.35 111.07 151.57
N LYS A 444 21.64 110.75 152.85
CA LYS A 444 22.59 109.81 153.51
C LYS A 444 22.51 109.75 155.05
N GLU A 445 22.28 110.88 155.74
CA GLU A 445 22.70 111.14 157.14
C GLU A 445 21.98 110.39 158.29
N LEU A 446 21.13 109.40 158.04
CA LEU A 446 20.27 108.76 159.06
C LEU A 446 21.01 107.84 160.07
N LEU A 447 22.32 108.04 160.28
CA LEU A 447 23.19 107.07 160.95
C LEU A 447 23.10 107.09 162.48
N VAL A 448 22.96 108.28 163.10
CA VAL A 448 23.00 108.40 164.58
C VAL A 448 21.70 107.90 165.22
N SER A 449 20.54 108.25 164.66
CA SER A 449 19.24 107.71 165.10
C SER A 449 19.17 106.18 164.98
N ARG A 450 19.90 105.59 164.03
CA ARG A 450 19.91 104.14 163.84
C ARG A 450 20.65 103.35 164.92
N MET A 451 21.40 103.96 165.84
CA MET A 451 22.11 103.16 166.86
C MET A 451 21.19 102.54 167.92
N GLU A 452 19.97 103.05 168.11
CA GLU A 452 18.95 102.36 168.92
C GLU A 452 18.18 101.33 168.09
N ALA A 453 17.85 101.66 166.83
CA ALA A 453 17.31 100.71 165.86
C ALA A 453 18.28 99.53 165.56
N ASN A 454 19.59 99.68 165.78
CA ASN A 454 20.58 98.64 165.53
C ASN A 454 20.30 97.36 166.33
N ARG A 455 19.71 97.46 167.54
CA ARG A 455 19.33 96.27 168.33
C ARG A 455 18.18 95.47 167.72
N GLU A 456 17.27 96.14 166.99
CA GLU A 456 16.25 95.46 166.20
C GLU A 456 16.83 94.94 164.88
N ILE A 457 17.71 95.73 164.25
CA ILE A 457 18.38 95.36 162.99
C ILE A 457 19.27 94.13 163.17
N GLU A 458 20.04 94.00 164.25
CA GLU A 458 20.87 92.83 164.57
C GLU A 458 20.06 91.52 164.62
N ALA A 459 18.84 91.57 165.18
CA ALA A 459 17.90 90.44 165.15
C ALA A 459 17.42 90.12 163.73
N THR A 460 17.15 91.14 162.90
CA THR A 460 16.77 90.92 161.49
C THR A 460 17.92 90.40 160.63
N ILE A 461 19.16 90.85 160.84
CA ILE A 461 20.36 90.38 160.12
C ILE A 461 20.57 88.87 160.36
N SER A 462 20.39 88.40 161.61
CA SER A 462 20.47 86.97 161.93
C SER A 462 19.37 86.11 161.28
N ARG A 463 18.27 86.71 160.82
CA ARG A 463 17.24 86.05 160.01
C ARG A 463 17.61 86.10 158.52
N LEU A 464 17.94 87.29 158.01
CA LEU A 464 18.28 87.53 156.61
C LEU A 464 19.51 86.74 156.15
N ASN A 465 20.53 86.55 156.98
CA ASN A 465 21.68 85.72 156.63
C ASN A 465 21.31 84.24 156.41
N LYS A 466 20.35 83.70 157.19
CA LYS A 466 19.85 82.33 157.01
C LYS A 466 18.99 82.19 155.76
N GLU A 467 18.24 83.25 155.41
CA GLU A 467 17.50 83.35 154.15
C GLU A 467 18.48 83.43 152.95
N LEU A 468 19.56 84.21 153.07
CA LEU A 468 20.60 84.35 152.04
C LEU A 468 21.32 83.04 151.77
N GLU A 469 21.81 82.32 152.79
CA GLU A 469 22.45 81.01 152.61
C GLU A 469 21.54 79.98 151.92
N ALA A 470 20.22 80.06 152.14
CA ALA A 470 19.25 79.18 151.49
C ALA A 470 19.08 79.54 150.00
N VAL A 471 19.05 80.84 149.67
CA VAL A 471 19.03 81.33 148.28
C VAL A 471 20.32 80.97 147.56
N GLU A 472 21.50 81.14 148.16
CA GLU A 472 22.78 80.77 147.55
C GLU A 472 22.82 79.29 147.19
N ARG A 473 22.47 78.41 148.14
CA ARG A 473 22.34 76.96 147.92
C ARG A 473 21.36 76.63 146.77
N SER A 474 20.22 77.33 146.71
CA SER A 474 19.26 77.20 145.62
C SER A 474 19.85 77.61 144.26
N THR A 475 20.59 78.72 144.17
CA THR A 475 21.21 79.17 142.91
C THR A 475 22.32 78.24 142.41
N VAL A 476 23.06 77.59 143.31
CA VAL A 476 24.08 76.57 142.94
C VAL A 476 23.39 75.33 142.35
N GLN A 477 22.34 74.83 143.01
CA GLN A 477 21.53 73.72 142.49
C GLN A 477 20.92 74.04 141.12
N ALA A 478 20.33 75.22 140.95
CA ALA A 478 19.75 75.65 139.67
C ALA A 478 20.80 75.79 138.54
N LYS A 479 22.03 76.21 138.85
CA LYS A 479 23.14 76.22 137.88
C LYS A 479 23.56 74.81 137.46
N TYR A 480 23.69 73.89 138.43
CA TYR A 480 24.03 72.49 138.17
C TYR A 480 22.98 71.79 137.29
N GLU A 481 21.69 71.97 137.59
CA GLU A 481 20.60 71.42 136.77
C GLU A 481 20.57 72.02 135.35
N ARG A 482 20.88 73.31 135.21
CA ARG A 482 20.97 73.98 133.90
C ARG A 482 22.13 73.44 133.07
N GLU A 483 23.29 73.19 133.67
CA GLU A 483 24.41 72.53 132.98
C GLU A 483 24.10 71.09 132.59
N MET A 484 23.48 70.30 133.47
CA MET A 484 23.10 68.93 133.13
C MET A 484 22.11 68.90 131.97
N LYS A 485 21.04 69.70 132.00
CA LYS A 485 20.06 69.79 130.91
C LYS A 485 20.67 70.30 129.60
N ALA A 486 21.66 71.19 129.64
CA ALA A 486 22.41 71.62 128.45
C ALA A 486 23.27 70.48 127.86
N ARG A 487 23.96 69.70 128.72
CA ARG A 487 24.74 68.52 128.29
C ARG A 487 23.83 67.42 127.73
N GLU A 488 22.63 67.24 128.28
CA GLU A 488 21.61 66.32 127.76
C GLU A 488 21.03 66.78 126.42
N MET A 489 20.71 68.08 126.27
CA MET A 489 20.30 68.68 124.99
C MET A 489 21.32 68.40 123.89
N LEU A 490 22.61 68.70 124.13
CA LEU A 490 23.69 68.45 123.16
C LEU A 490 23.83 66.96 122.80
N ARG A 491 23.66 66.05 123.78
CA ARG A 491 23.65 64.60 123.54
C ARG A 491 22.45 64.16 122.69
N MET A 492 21.28 64.77 122.89
CA MET A 492 20.08 64.48 122.10
C MET A 492 20.15 65.08 120.70
N GLU A 493 20.69 66.28 120.54
CA GLU A 493 20.98 66.87 119.23
C GLU A 493 21.96 66.00 118.43
N ALA A 494 23.05 65.53 119.04
CA ALA A 494 24.01 64.65 118.39
C ALA A 494 23.36 63.33 117.92
N LYS A 495 22.46 62.75 118.73
CA LYS A 495 21.65 61.59 118.33
C LYS A 495 20.69 61.90 117.19
N VAL A 496 20.03 63.07 117.20
CA VAL A 496 19.08 63.48 116.14
C VAL A 496 19.80 63.80 114.83
N ARG A 497 20.99 64.40 114.86
CA ARG A 497 21.84 64.61 113.68
C ARG A 497 22.25 63.27 113.10
N LYS A 498 22.90 62.40 113.89
CA LYS A 498 23.26 61.04 113.43
C LYS A 498 22.05 60.27 112.91
N GLY A 499 20.88 60.37 113.57
CA GLY A 499 19.65 59.70 113.11
C GLY A 499 19.11 60.22 111.77
N LYS A 500 19.42 61.47 111.37
CA LYS A 500 19.16 62.00 110.03
C LYS A 500 20.21 61.52 109.03
N ASP A 501 21.48 61.52 109.40
CA ASP A 501 22.59 61.07 108.55
C ASP A 501 22.41 59.56 108.20
N ASP A 502 22.13 58.73 109.22
CA ASP A 502 21.78 57.31 109.13
C ASP A 502 20.48 57.06 108.31
N ALA A 503 19.59 58.06 108.19
CA ALA A 503 18.37 57.96 107.38
C ALA A 503 18.62 58.34 105.91
N GLN A 504 19.34 59.45 105.67
CA GLN A 504 19.74 59.87 104.33
C GLN A 504 20.62 58.82 103.63
N GLN A 505 21.53 58.16 104.37
CA GLN A 505 22.32 57.06 103.80
C GLN A 505 21.43 55.89 103.35
N ARG A 506 20.44 55.49 104.17
CA ARG A 506 19.48 54.44 103.77
C ARG A 506 18.60 54.86 102.60
N GLU A 507 18.22 56.12 102.51
CA GLU A 507 17.44 56.65 101.39
C GLU A 507 18.25 56.57 100.08
N MET A 508 19.54 56.89 100.12
CA MET A 508 20.46 56.70 98.99
C MET A 508 20.66 55.21 98.63
N GLU A 509 20.81 54.32 99.63
CA GLU A 509 20.89 52.87 99.42
C GLU A 509 19.62 52.30 98.76
N VAL A 510 18.43 52.78 99.14
CA VAL A 510 17.14 52.43 98.53
C VAL A 510 17.05 52.96 97.09
N ILE A 511 17.48 54.19 96.83
CA ILE A 511 17.51 54.78 95.48
C ILE A 511 18.42 53.97 94.54
N ASP A 512 19.61 53.56 95.00
CA ASP A 512 20.53 52.76 94.18
C ASP A 512 20.10 51.31 94.03
N ALA A 513 19.40 50.73 95.01
CA ALA A 513 18.73 49.44 94.86
C ALA A 513 17.60 49.50 93.83
N ALA A 514 16.79 50.58 93.84
CA ALA A 514 15.72 50.81 92.88
C ALA A 514 16.27 50.97 91.45
N LYS A 515 17.35 51.74 91.25
CA LYS A 515 18.04 51.84 89.94
C LYS A 515 18.51 50.48 89.44
N LYS A 516 19.20 49.69 90.28
CA LYS A 516 19.69 48.34 89.93
C LYS A 516 18.55 47.38 89.59
N SER A 517 17.42 47.48 90.29
CA SER A 517 16.20 46.74 89.96
C SER A 517 15.63 47.18 88.60
N GLN A 518 15.53 48.48 88.34
CA GLN A 518 15.03 49.02 87.07
C GLN A 518 15.93 48.68 85.88
N GLU A 519 17.26 48.74 86.02
CA GLU A 519 18.20 48.25 85.01
C GLU A 519 18.03 46.76 84.74
N SER A 520 17.84 45.95 85.78
CA SER A 520 17.60 44.51 85.65
C SER A 520 16.28 44.23 84.92
N GLN A 521 15.24 45.01 85.21
CA GLN A 521 13.94 44.98 84.53
C GLN A 521 14.09 45.32 83.03
N PHE A 522 14.83 46.38 82.70
CA PHE A 522 15.11 46.76 81.31
C PHE A 522 15.85 45.66 80.56
N ARG A 523 16.95 45.14 81.11
CA ARG A 523 17.72 44.03 80.51
C ARG A 523 16.83 42.80 80.30
N LEU A 524 15.94 42.48 81.24
CA LEU A 524 14.98 41.37 81.09
C LEU A 524 14.02 41.61 79.92
N THR A 525 13.52 42.84 79.72
CA THR A 525 12.67 43.17 78.56
C THR A 525 13.43 43.16 77.23
N GLU A 526 14.70 43.57 77.21
CA GLU A 526 15.56 43.46 76.03
C GLU A 526 15.82 42.00 75.66
N PHE A 527 16.15 41.15 76.65
CA PHE A 527 16.31 39.70 76.42
C PHE A 527 15.01 39.03 75.97
N ALA A 528 13.84 39.44 76.47
CA ALA A 528 12.56 38.95 75.98
C ALA A 528 12.31 39.33 74.51
N ALA A 529 12.57 40.58 74.14
CA ALA A 529 12.44 41.06 72.75
C ALA A 529 13.44 40.36 71.80
N LEU A 530 14.68 40.14 72.24
CA LEU A 530 15.68 39.35 71.52
C LEU A 530 15.26 37.88 71.36
N TYR A 531 14.70 37.26 72.41
CA TYR A 531 14.19 35.90 72.36
C TYR A 531 13.03 35.75 71.37
N ASP A 532 12.04 36.65 71.40
CA ASP A 532 10.93 36.61 70.44
C ASP A 532 11.38 36.89 69.00
N LYS A 533 12.39 37.74 68.80
CA LYS A 533 13.04 37.91 67.50
C LYS A 533 13.68 36.60 67.01
N VAL A 534 14.54 35.97 67.82
CA VAL A 534 15.19 34.68 67.49
C VAL A 534 14.17 33.56 67.26
N LYS A 535 13.09 33.53 68.04
CA LYS A 535 11.95 32.61 67.89
C LYS A 535 11.19 32.85 66.58
N SER A 536 10.99 34.10 66.17
CA SER A 536 10.39 34.45 64.88
C SER A 536 11.29 34.03 63.70
N GLU A 537 12.61 34.25 63.82
CA GLU A 537 13.60 33.84 62.81
C GLU A 537 13.69 32.31 62.72
N ARG A 538 13.74 31.61 63.86
CA ARG A 538 13.67 30.13 63.92
C ARG A 538 12.42 29.61 63.21
N ASN A 539 11.25 30.16 63.49
CA ASN A 539 9.99 29.74 62.86
C ASN A 539 10.00 30.05 61.34
N ARG A 540 10.58 31.18 60.92
CA ARG A 540 10.80 31.50 59.50
C ARG A 540 11.72 30.48 58.82
N TYR A 541 12.82 30.08 59.46
CA TYR A 541 13.72 29.04 58.94
C TYR A 541 13.03 27.67 58.87
N VAL A 542 12.28 27.27 59.89
CA VAL A 542 11.49 26.01 59.89
C VAL A 542 10.48 26.01 58.73
N ASN A 543 9.71 27.09 58.54
CA ASN A 543 8.77 27.20 57.42
C ASN A 543 9.47 27.17 56.05
N MET A 544 10.65 27.79 55.95
CA MET A 544 11.45 27.76 54.72
C MET A 544 12.02 26.37 54.43
N ILE A 545 12.47 25.64 55.45
CA ILE A 545 12.94 24.24 55.36
C ILE A 545 11.79 23.33 54.94
N ALA A 546 10.61 23.45 55.55
CA ALA A 546 9.43 22.67 55.15
C ALA A 546 9.06 22.95 53.68
N SER A 547 9.09 24.22 53.25
CA SER A 547 8.82 24.62 51.87
C SER A 547 9.87 24.13 50.86
N THR A 548 11.15 24.03 51.23
CA THR A 548 12.18 23.46 50.35
C THR A 548 12.15 21.93 50.34
N GLN A 549 11.83 21.28 51.46
CA GLN A 549 11.60 19.84 51.53
C GLN A 549 10.41 19.42 50.67
N GLN A 550 9.28 20.14 50.75
CA GLN A 550 8.11 19.88 49.90
C GLN A 550 8.47 20.02 48.41
N ARG A 551 9.11 21.13 48.01
CA ARG A 551 9.58 21.32 46.62
C ARG A 551 10.59 20.25 46.18
N ALA A 552 11.45 19.76 47.07
CA ALA A 552 12.36 18.65 46.77
C ALA A 552 11.61 17.33 46.54
N MET A 553 10.51 17.07 47.25
CA MET A 553 9.64 15.91 47.02
C MET A 553 8.84 16.06 45.71
N GLU A 554 8.28 17.24 45.43
CA GLU A 554 7.61 17.54 44.15
C GLU A 554 8.55 17.34 42.95
N MET A 555 9.82 17.75 43.06
CA MET A 555 10.82 17.54 42.02
C MET A 555 11.26 16.09 41.90
N LYS A 556 11.38 15.34 43.01
CA LYS A 556 11.61 13.88 42.97
C LYS A 556 10.49 13.14 42.23
N GLU A 557 9.23 13.51 42.47
CA GLU A 557 8.09 12.86 41.81
C GLU A 557 7.96 13.26 40.34
N LYS A 558 8.23 14.53 39.98
CA LYS A 558 8.41 14.93 38.56
C LYS A 558 9.53 14.14 37.89
N SER A 559 10.67 13.94 38.56
CA SER A 559 11.74 13.06 38.06
C SER A 559 11.32 11.60 37.98
N ARG A 560 10.36 11.13 38.78
CA ARG A 560 9.80 9.76 38.68
C ARG A 560 8.92 9.63 37.44
N ILE A 561 7.97 10.55 37.26
CA ILE A 561 7.06 10.61 36.10
C ILE A 561 7.87 10.64 34.79
N LEU A 562 8.87 11.53 34.69
CA LEU A 562 9.74 11.62 33.51
C LEU A 562 10.57 10.35 33.25
N ARG A 563 10.90 9.56 34.27
CA ARG A 563 11.57 8.25 34.08
C ARG A 563 10.62 7.21 33.52
N SER A 564 9.41 7.09 34.08
CA SER A 564 8.37 6.21 33.52
C SER A 564 7.97 6.61 32.10
N GLU A 565 7.95 7.91 31.78
CA GLU A 565 7.65 8.40 30.42
C GLU A 565 8.78 8.07 29.43
N VAL A 566 10.05 8.17 29.85
CA VAL A 566 11.20 7.67 29.07
C VAL A 566 11.16 6.14 28.90
N GLU A 567 10.68 5.39 29.87
CA GLU A 567 10.49 3.93 29.77
C GLU A 567 9.34 3.56 28.82
N ILE A 568 8.22 4.27 28.87
CA ILE A 568 7.10 4.14 27.92
C ILE A 568 7.58 4.43 26.49
N LEU A 569 8.26 5.57 26.26
CA LEU A 569 8.77 5.95 24.94
C LEU A 569 9.81 4.95 24.41
N ARG A 570 10.66 4.38 25.28
CA ARG A 570 11.58 3.29 24.89
C ARG A 570 10.84 2.02 24.48
N ASN A 571 9.77 1.66 25.18
CA ASN A 571 8.93 0.51 24.82
C ASN A 571 8.19 0.76 23.50
N GLU A 572 7.68 1.97 23.27
CA GLU A 572 7.04 2.36 22.01
C GLU A 572 8.03 2.32 20.83
N ILE A 573 9.23 2.89 20.99
CA ILE A 573 10.32 2.77 20.00
C ILE A 573 10.63 1.30 19.71
N ALA A 574 10.79 0.47 20.74
CA ALA A 574 11.05 -0.96 20.57
C ALA A 574 9.88 -1.75 19.96
N LEU A 575 8.64 -1.26 20.03
CA LEU A 575 7.51 -1.80 19.28
C LEU A 575 7.54 -1.35 17.82
N LYS A 576 7.81 -0.07 17.56
CA LYS A 576 7.94 0.48 16.20
C LYS A 576 9.11 -0.12 15.43
N ASP A 577 10.24 -0.39 16.07
CA ASP A 577 11.36 -1.12 15.46
C ASP A 577 10.98 -2.57 15.08
N ARG A 578 10.17 -3.25 15.88
CA ARG A 578 9.65 -4.61 15.55
C ARG A 578 8.64 -4.56 14.40
N GLU A 579 7.71 -3.61 14.41
CA GLU A 579 6.79 -3.37 13.29
C GLU A 579 7.54 -3.08 11.99
N LEU A 580 8.56 -2.21 12.04
CA LEU A 580 9.37 -1.81 10.91
C LEU A 580 10.27 -2.95 10.41
N ALA A 581 10.83 -3.76 11.32
CA ALA A 581 11.55 -4.98 10.96
C ALA A 581 10.64 -6.00 10.26
N LYS A 582 9.42 -6.20 10.77
CA LYS A 582 8.41 -7.05 10.11
C LYS A 582 8.05 -6.51 8.72
N LYS A 583 7.76 -5.22 8.59
CA LYS A 583 7.48 -4.59 7.28
C LYS A 583 8.66 -4.67 6.30
N ARG A 584 9.91 -4.63 6.78
CA ARG A 584 11.10 -4.91 5.94
C ARG A 584 11.15 -6.36 5.48
N GLN A 585 10.80 -7.32 6.34
CA GLN A 585 10.70 -8.73 5.98
C GLN A 585 9.58 -8.99 4.95
N ASP A 586 8.38 -8.44 5.19
CA ASP A 586 7.22 -8.51 4.29
C ASP A 586 7.56 -7.92 2.90
N ASN A 587 8.32 -6.83 2.84
CA ASN A 587 8.71 -6.20 1.57
C ASN A 587 9.80 -7.02 0.85
N ASN A 588 10.72 -7.65 1.59
CA ASN A 588 11.72 -8.57 1.00
C ASN A 588 11.07 -9.84 0.44
N THR A 589 10.07 -10.41 1.09
CA THR A 589 9.31 -11.55 0.53
C THR A 589 8.49 -11.13 -0.69
N ALA A 590 7.85 -9.97 -0.67
CA ALA A 590 7.16 -9.41 -1.84
C ALA A 590 8.11 -9.15 -3.02
N TYR A 591 9.31 -8.60 -2.81
CA TYR A 591 10.32 -8.48 -3.87
C TYR A 591 10.77 -9.85 -4.42
N SER A 592 10.94 -10.85 -3.55
CA SER A 592 11.32 -12.21 -3.96
C SER A 592 10.22 -12.85 -4.82
N GLN A 593 8.95 -12.70 -4.42
CA GLN A 593 7.79 -13.17 -5.18
C GLN A 593 7.66 -12.44 -6.52
N ARG A 594 7.78 -11.10 -6.53
CA ARG A 594 7.76 -10.27 -7.75
C ARG A 594 8.82 -10.71 -8.76
N ASP A 595 10.04 -10.95 -8.30
CA ASP A 595 11.14 -11.29 -9.21
C ASP A 595 11.10 -12.77 -9.63
N HIS A 596 10.54 -13.67 -8.81
CA HIS A 596 10.14 -15.01 -9.24
C HIS A 596 9.06 -14.96 -10.34
N ALA A 597 7.99 -14.20 -10.15
CA ALA A 597 6.93 -14.00 -11.14
C ALA A 597 7.45 -13.39 -12.46
N LYS A 598 8.44 -12.47 -12.40
CA LYS A 598 9.14 -11.99 -13.61
C LYS A 598 9.96 -13.08 -14.29
N MET A 599 10.63 -13.96 -13.55
CA MET A 599 11.35 -15.10 -14.15
C MET A 599 10.38 -16.06 -14.83
N GLU A 600 9.23 -16.36 -14.22
CA GLU A 600 8.17 -17.16 -14.84
C GLU A 600 7.58 -16.49 -16.07
N ALA A 601 7.22 -15.21 -16.01
CA ALA A 601 6.72 -14.45 -17.15
C ALA A 601 7.71 -14.43 -18.32
N ASN A 602 9.01 -14.24 -18.05
CA ASN A 602 10.06 -14.32 -19.08
C ASN A 602 10.19 -15.75 -19.66
N ARG A 603 10.09 -16.79 -18.82
CA ARG A 603 10.07 -18.20 -19.27
C ARG A 603 8.87 -18.49 -20.17
N TYR A 604 7.67 -18.04 -19.81
CA TYR A 604 6.48 -18.20 -20.64
C TYR A 604 6.56 -17.38 -21.94
N LEU A 605 7.14 -16.18 -21.90
CA LEU A 605 7.42 -15.36 -23.10
C LEU A 605 8.40 -16.06 -24.05
N MET A 606 9.43 -16.72 -23.52
CA MET A 606 10.38 -17.54 -24.29
C MET A 606 9.65 -18.71 -24.95
N GLN A 607 8.92 -19.52 -24.17
CA GLN A 607 8.15 -20.66 -24.68
C GLN A 607 7.08 -20.24 -25.71
N TYR A 608 6.47 -19.07 -25.56
CA TYR A 608 5.55 -18.50 -26.54
C TYR A 608 6.27 -18.16 -27.86
N ARG A 609 7.47 -17.55 -27.81
CA ARG A 609 8.29 -17.26 -29.00
C ARG A 609 8.73 -18.53 -29.71
N ASP A 610 9.14 -19.56 -28.97
CA ASP A 610 9.54 -20.85 -29.52
C ASP A 610 8.35 -21.55 -30.23
N ARG A 611 7.19 -21.59 -29.57
CA ARG A 611 5.94 -22.10 -30.16
C ARG A 611 5.50 -21.29 -31.37
N ARG A 612 5.66 -19.97 -31.35
CA ARG A 612 5.33 -19.09 -32.49
C ARG A 612 6.24 -19.37 -33.68
N SER A 613 7.56 -19.49 -33.45
CA SER A 613 8.54 -19.89 -34.47
C SER A 613 8.19 -21.26 -35.09
N LEU A 614 7.77 -22.23 -34.27
CA LEU A 614 7.31 -23.53 -34.76
C LEU A 614 6.02 -23.43 -35.60
N ILE A 615 5.05 -22.60 -35.19
CA ILE A 615 3.83 -22.33 -35.97
C ILE A 615 4.20 -21.70 -37.32
N ASP A 616 5.04 -20.67 -37.34
CA ASP A 616 5.43 -19.97 -38.58
C ASP A 616 6.22 -20.90 -39.53
N GLN A 617 7.06 -21.81 -38.99
CA GLN A 617 7.70 -22.89 -39.77
C GLN A 617 6.69 -23.90 -40.31
N GLN A 618 5.66 -24.27 -39.53
CA GLN A 618 4.61 -25.18 -39.98
C GLN A 618 3.72 -24.54 -41.05
N SER A 619 3.39 -23.24 -40.93
CA SER A 619 2.69 -22.47 -41.97
C SER A 619 3.47 -22.48 -43.28
N GLY A 620 4.77 -22.16 -43.27
CA GLY A 620 5.61 -22.24 -44.49
C GLY A 620 5.69 -23.65 -45.12
N ARG A 621 5.59 -24.71 -44.31
CA ARG A 621 5.46 -26.10 -44.80
C ARG A 621 4.09 -26.38 -45.41
N ILE A 622 3.02 -25.85 -44.83
CA ILE A 622 1.67 -25.93 -45.39
C ILE A 622 1.60 -25.17 -46.72
N ASP A 623 2.17 -23.97 -46.82
CA ASP A 623 2.19 -23.17 -48.04
C ASP A 623 2.95 -23.86 -49.19
N THR A 624 4.11 -24.45 -48.89
CA THR A 624 4.89 -25.21 -49.89
C THR A 624 4.21 -26.50 -50.32
N LEU A 625 3.61 -27.26 -49.39
CA LEU A 625 2.78 -28.43 -49.73
C LEU A 625 1.53 -28.04 -50.54
N THR A 626 0.89 -26.91 -50.22
CA THR A 626 -0.26 -26.37 -50.97
C THR A 626 0.15 -25.95 -52.37
N GLY A 627 1.34 -25.35 -52.54
CA GLY A 627 1.92 -25.05 -53.85
C GLY A 627 2.13 -26.30 -54.71
N SER A 628 2.73 -27.35 -54.14
CA SER A 628 2.91 -28.64 -54.82
C SER A 628 1.56 -29.29 -55.18
N LEU A 629 0.60 -29.30 -54.28
CA LEU A 629 -0.74 -29.84 -54.52
C LEU A 629 -1.45 -29.09 -55.67
N ASN A 630 -1.32 -27.77 -55.74
CA ASN A 630 -1.86 -26.96 -56.82
C ASN A 630 -1.16 -27.24 -58.17
N SER A 631 0.15 -27.52 -58.18
CA SER A 631 0.85 -27.98 -59.39
C SER A 631 0.28 -29.31 -59.87
N CYS A 632 0.23 -30.31 -58.99
CA CYS A 632 -0.32 -31.63 -59.32
C CYS A 632 -1.79 -31.57 -59.78
N ALA A 633 -2.62 -30.70 -59.19
CA ALA A 633 -4.00 -30.49 -59.63
C ALA A 633 -4.08 -29.84 -61.03
N SER A 634 -3.19 -28.89 -61.34
CA SER A 634 -3.05 -28.30 -62.67
C SER A 634 -2.58 -29.34 -63.71
N GLU A 635 -1.60 -30.17 -63.35
CA GLU A 635 -1.09 -31.26 -64.18
C GLU A 635 -2.16 -32.32 -64.46
N LEU A 636 -2.90 -32.75 -63.44
CA LEU A 636 -4.05 -33.67 -63.58
C LEU A 636 -5.15 -33.08 -64.48
N THR A 637 -5.43 -31.77 -64.36
CA THR A 637 -6.39 -31.07 -65.23
C THR A 637 -5.90 -31.03 -66.68
N SER A 638 -4.61 -30.75 -66.90
CA SER A 638 -3.98 -30.78 -68.23
C SER A 638 -4.03 -32.18 -68.87
N ILE A 639 -3.72 -33.22 -68.09
CA ILE A 639 -3.81 -34.63 -68.52
C ILE A 639 -5.25 -35.01 -68.86
N LYS A 640 -6.23 -34.61 -68.03
CA LYS A 640 -7.65 -34.83 -68.29
C LYS A 640 -8.08 -34.18 -69.61
N ASN A 641 -7.80 -32.90 -69.79
CA ASN A 641 -8.16 -32.16 -71.01
C ASN A 641 -7.54 -32.83 -72.27
N ARG A 642 -6.28 -33.28 -72.18
CA ARG A 642 -5.61 -34.01 -73.26
C ARG A 642 -6.25 -35.38 -73.53
N TYR A 643 -6.68 -36.10 -72.49
CA TYR A 643 -7.41 -37.37 -72.66
C TYR A 643 -8.78 -37.15 -73.32
N GLU A 644 -9.51 -36.11 -72.92
CA GLU A 644 -10.80 -35.74 -73.52
C GLU A 644 -10.63 -35.35 -75.00
N GLN A 645 -9.58 -34.60 -75.35
CA GLN A 645 -9.21 -34.32 -76.74
C GLN A 645 -8.91 -35.60 -77.53
N VAL A 646 -8.05 -36.48 -77.04
CA VAL A 646 -7.70 -37.74 -77.73
C VAL A 646 -8.92 -38.66 -77.87
N SER A 647 -9.82 -38.66 -76.89
CA SER A 647 -11.11 -39.37 -76.96
C SER A 647 -12.00 -38.80 -78.06
N HIS A 648 -12.10 -37.46 -78.17
CA HIS A 648 -12.85 -36.79 -79.24
C HIS A 648 -12.23 -37.04 -80.62
N GLU A 649 -10.90 -36.99 -80.75
CA GLU A 649 -10.17 -37.30 -81.99
C GLU A 649 -10.42 -38.76 -82.42
N ARG A 650 -10.31 -39.71 -81.50
CA ARG A 650 -10.63 -41.13 -81.71
C ARG A 650 -12.09 -41.33 -82.15
N ASN A 651 -13.03 -40.64 -81.50
CA ASN A 651 -14.47 -40.78 -81.83
C ASN A 651 -14.79 -40.16 -83.20
N SER A 652 -14.18 -39.03 -83.54
CA SER A 652 -14.31 -38.39 -84.87
C SER A 652 -13.70 -39.25 -85.99
N ALA A 653 -12.52 -39.83 -85.75
CA ALA A 653 -11.94 -40.80 -86.67
C ALA A 653 -12.82 -42.06 -86.81
N GLY A 654 -13.37 -42.56 -85.71
CA GLY A 654 -14.32 -43.68 -85.71
C GLY A 654 -15.58 -43.39 -86.54
N LEU A 655 -16.13 -42.18 -86.45
CA LEU A 655 -17.24 -41.74 -87.29
C LEU A 655 -16.84 -41.75 -88.78
N GLN A 656 -15.70 -41.16 -89.14
CA GLN A 656 -15.19 -41.15 -90.52
C GLN A 656 -14.89 -42.54 -91.08
N TYR A 657 -14.54 -43.51 -90.24
CA TYR A 657 -14.38 -44.92 -90.63
C TYR A 657 -15.74 -45.59 -90.88
N LEU A 658 -16.78 -45.26 -90.11
CA LEU A 658 -18.14 -45.73 -90.36
C LEU A 658 -18.70 -45.10 -91.65
N GLU A 659 -18.61 -43.78 -91.80
CA GLU A 659 -19.04 -43.06 -93.01
C GLU A 659 -18.40 -43.67 -94.29
N ARG A 660 -17.09 -43.94 -94.26
CA ARG A 660 -16.39 -44.59 -95.39
C ARG A 660 -16.74 -46.07 -95.56
N ASN A 661 -17.08 -46.78 -94.49
CA ASN A 661 -17.56 -48.15 -94.61
C ASN A 661 -18.96 -48.19 -95.25
N ASP A 662 -19.83 -47.25 -94.90
CA ASP A 662 -21.16 -47.10 -95.49
C ASP A 662 -21.07 -46.65 -96.96
N GLU A 663 -20.13 -45.77 -97.32
CA GLU A 663 -19.76 -45.48 -98.71
C GLU A 663 -19.35 -46.74 -99.47
N LEU A 664 -18.50 -47.59 -98.89
CA LEU A 664 -18.08 -48.86 -99.50
C LEU A 664 -19.24 -49.85 -99.64
N CYS A 665 -20.13 -49.96 -98.64
CA CYS A 665 -21.34 -50.77 -98.71
C CYS A 665 -22.27 -50.30 -99.85
N MET A 666 -22.55 -49.00 -99.95
CA MET A 666 -23.33 -48.43 -101.05
C MET A 666 -22.68 -48.66 -102.43
N LEU A 667 -21.34 -48.60 -102.52
CA LEU A 667 -20.61 -48.90 -103.76
C LEU A 667 -20.66 -50.39 -104.11
N HIS A 668 -20.59 -51.30 -103.14
CA HIS A 668 -20.75 -52.74 -103.35
C HIS A 668 -22.17 -53.09 -103.78
N GLU A 669 -23.21 -52.52 -103.16
CA GLU A 669 -24.60 -52.71 -103.59
C GLU A 669 -24.82 -52.18 -105.02
N ARG A 670 -24.32 -50.98 -105.32
CA ARG A 670 -24.39 -50.39 -106.66
C ARG A 670 -23.66 -51.25 -107.70
N HIS A 671 -22.49 -51.79 -107.37
CA HIS A 671 -21.80 -52.75 -108.24
C HIS A 671 -22.64 -54.01 -108.44
N ASN A 672 -23.19 -54.60 -107.38
CA ASN A 672 -24.02 -55.80 -107.46
C ASN A 672 -25.33 -55.57 -108.23
N VAL A 673 -25.88 -54.35 -108.26
CA VAL A 673 -26.99 -53.98 -109.16
C VAL A 673 -26.51 -53.87 -110.61
N LEU A 674 -25.43 -53.14 -110.87
CA LEU A 674 -24.88 -52.96 -112.22
C LEU A 674 -24.46 -54.29 -112.87
N SER A 675 -23.81 -55.18 -112.13
CA SER A 675 -23.42 -56.51 -112.61
C SER A 675 -24.64 -57.39 -112.94
N ARG A 676 -25.74 -57.28 -112.19
CA ARG A 676 -27.01 -57.95 -112.54
C ARG A 676 -27.62 -57.39 -113.83
N VAL A 677 -27.59 -56.08 -114.02
CA VAL A 677 -28.06 -55.43 -115.26
C VAL A 677 -27.17 -55.80 -116.45
N LEU A 678 -25.85 -55.92 -116.26
CA LEU A 678 -24.93 -56.40 -117.29
C LEU A 678 -25.24 -57.84 -117.71
N CYS A 679 -25.39 -58.78 -116.77
CA CYS A 679 -25.75 -60.16 -117.11
C CYS A 679 -27.13 -60.28 -117.80
N GLN A 680 -28.09 -59.40 -117.46
CA GLN A 680 -29.38 -59.31 -118.18
C GLN A 680 -29.19 -58.79 -119.61
N GLY A 681 -28.31 -57.79 -119.82
CA GLY A 681 -27.95 -57.30 -121.15
C GLY A 681 -27.19 -58.34 -121.99
N GLU A 682 -26.28 -59.10 -121.37
CA GLU A 682 -25.57 -60.21 -122.01
C GLU A 682 -26.53 -61.33 -122.43
N HIS A 683 -27.52 -61.67 -121.60
CA HIS A 683 -28.56 -62.65 -121.96
C HIS A 683 -29.42 -62.16 -123.14
N ALA A 684 -29.87 -60.91 -123.12
CA ALA A 684 -30.64 -60.32 -124.21
C ALA A 684 -29.82 -60.21 -125.53
N LEU A 685 -28.50 -59.99 -125.44
CA LEU A 685 -27.60 -60.06 -126.59
C LEU A 685 -27.44 -61.49 -127.11
N GLN A 686 -27.37 -62.50 -126.24
CA GLN A 686 -27.33 -63.91 -126.65
C GLN A 686 -28.63 -64.35 -127.33
N GLU A 687 -29.79 -63.92 -126.83
CA GLU A 687 -31.09 -64.15 -127.47
C GLU A 687 -31.13 -63.52 -128.88
N LEU A 688 -30.71 -62.25 -129.02
CA LEU A 688 -30.59 -61.58 -130.32
C LEU A 688 -29.57 -62.24 -131.26
N GLU A 689 -28.46 -62.76 -130.74
CA GLU A 689 -27.50 -63.54 -131.53
C GLU A 689 -28.11 -64.87 -132.01
N ASP A 690 -28.83 -65.61 -131.18
CA ASP A 690 -29.48 -66.86 -131.59
C ASP A 690 -30.63 -66.61 -132.57
N ASP A 691 -31.40 -65.52 -132.42
CA ASP A 691 -32.33 -65.04 -133.45
C ASP A 691 -31.60 -64.77 -134.77
N ILE A 692 -30.50 -64.00 -134.76
CA ILE A 692 -29.67 -63.78 -135.96
C ILE A 692 -29.16 -65.10 -136.54
N ARG A 693 -28.78 -66.08 -135.72
CA ARG A 693 -28.36 -67.42 -136.19
C ARG A 693 -29.53 -68.20 -136.81
N THR A 694 -30.76 -68.10 -136.29
CA THR A 694 -31.94 -68.75 -136.91
C THR A 694 -32.35 -68.06 -138.22
N TYR A 695 -32.39 -66.72 -138.28
CA TYR A 695 -32.63 -65.99 -139.52
C TYR A 695 -31.58 -66.32 -140.60
N ASN A 696 -30.31 -66.47 -140.23
CA ASN A 696 -29.28 -66.93 -141.17
C ASN A 696 -29.51 -68.38 -141.67
N ARG A 697 -30.04 -69.29 -140.83
CA ARG A 697 -30.45 -70.64 -141.28
C ARG A 697 -31.60 -70.55 -142.28
N TYR A 698 -32.64 -69.77 -142.00
CA TYR A 698 -33.77 -69.56 -142.92
C TYR A 698 -33.31 -68.96 -144.26
N CYS A 699 -32.39 -67.98 -144.26
CA CYS A 699 -31.78 -67.46 -145.48
C CYS A 699 -31.03 -68.55 -146.28
N GLN A 700 -30.24 -69.40 -145.62
CA GLN A 700 -29.53 -70.50 -146.28
C GLN A 700 -30.47 -71.59 -146.83
N GLU A 701 -31.61 -71.84 -146.16
CA GLU A 701 -32.65 -72.75 -146.66
C GLU A 701 -33.39 -72.15 -147.86
N LEU A 702 -33.76 -70.88 -147.82
CA LEU A 702 -34.34 -70.17 -148.96
C LEU A 702 -33.38 -70.19 -150.16
N GLU A 703 -32.09 -69.87 -149.97
CA GLU A 703 -31.07 -70.02 -151.01
C GLU A 703 -30.98 -71.46 -151.56
N ARG A 704 -31.04 -72.48 -150.69
CA ARG A 704 -31.05 -73.88 -151.13
C ARG A 704 -32.28 -74.19 -151.97
N THR A 705 -33.48 -73.74 -151.60
CA THR A 705 -34.69 -73.95 -152.41
C THR A 705 -34.58 -73.25 -153.76
N ILE A 706 -34.09 -72.01 -153.81
CA ILE A 706 -33.83 -71.27 -155.07
C ILE A 706 -32.86 -72.04 -155.97
N ARG A 707 -31.73 -72.53 -155.43
CA ARG A 707 -30.76 -73.36 -156.17
C ARG A 707 -31.38 -74.67 -156.67
N VAL A 708 -32.31 -75.29 -155.92
CA VAL A 708 -33.05 -76.49 -156.35
C VAL A 708 -34.05 -76.17 -157.47
N PHE A 709 -34.81 -75.08 -157.38
CA PHE A 709 -35.71 -74.64 -158.46
C PHE A 709 -34.94 -74.29 -159.73
N GLN A 710 -33.82 -73.57 -159.62
CA GLN A 710 -32.89 -73.32 -160.74
C GLN A 710 -32.39 -74.61 -161.39
N LYS A 711 -32.06 -75.65 -160.62
CA LYS A 711 -31.67 -76.97 -161.16
C LYS A 711 -32.82 -77.75 -161.81
N ARG A 712 -34.08 -77.45 -161.48
CA ARG A 712 -35.26 -78.04 -162.15
C ARG A 712 -35.64 -77.30 -163.44
N LEU A 713 -35.25 -76.03 -163.57
CA LEU A 713 -35.56 -75.16 -164.71
C LEU A 713 -35.20 -75.76 -166.10
N PRO A 714 -34.03 -76.40 -166.33
CA PRO A 714 -33.71 -76.99 -167.63
C PRO A 714 -34.68 -78.10 -168.03
N LYS A 715 -35.13 -78.92 -167.06
CA LYS A 715 -36.06 -80.02 -167.31
C LYS A 715 -37.49 -79.53 -167.52
N VAL A 716 -37.87 -78.40 -166.89
CA VAL A 716 -39.11 -77.68 -167.22
C VAL A 716 -39.06 -77.09 -168.63
N ASN A 717 -37.90 -76.56 -169.04
CA ASN A 717 -37.74 -75.99 -170.38
C ASN A 717 -37.69 -77.07 -171.48
N GLN A 718 -37.10 -78.24 -171.20
CA GLN A 718 -37.22 -79.43 -172.07
C GLN A 718 -38.68 -79.87 -172.19
N LEU A 719 -39.38 -80.07 -171.07
CA LEU A 719 -40.81 -80.42 -171.08
C LEU A 719 -41.68 -79.37 -171.79
N LYS A 720 -41.30 -78.09 -171.81
CA LYS A 720 -41.95 -77.06 -172.65
C LYS A 720 -41.65 -77.25 -174.13
N ALA A 721 -40.40 -77.47 -174.52
CA ALA A 721 -40.04 -77.73 -175.93
C ALA A 721 -40.72 -79.00 -176.46
N ASP A 722 -40.76 -80.07 -175.67
CA ASP A 722 -41.47 -81.32 -175.97
C ASP A 722 -42.99 -81.07 -176.07
N HIS A 723 -43.56 -80.28 -175.16
CA HIS A 723 -44.97 -79.92 -175.15
C HIS A 723 -45.37 -79.02 -176.32
N ASP A 724 -44.53 -78.08 -176.74
CA ASP A 724 -44.79 -77.20 -177.89
C ASP A 724 -44.57 -77.93 -179.23
N SER A 725 -43.64 -78.90 -179.27
CA SER A 725 -43.50 -79.88 -180.37
C SER A 725 -44.74 -80.76 -180.52
N VAL A 726 -45.21 -81.37 -179.42
CA VAL A 726 -46.43 -82.20 -179.42
C VAL A 726 -47.68 -81.36 -179.68
N LYS A 727 -47.76 -80.11 -179.20
CA LYS A 727 -48.82 -79.17 -179.58
C LYS A 727 -48.87 -78.94 -181.08
N ALA A 728 -47.74 -78.73 -181.75
CA ALA A 728 -47.72 -78.53 -183.20
C ALA A 728 -48.31 -79.75 -183.94
N GLN A 729 -47.99 -80.97 -183.49
CA GLN A 729 -48.53 -82.21 -184.05
C GLN A 729 -50.00 -82.49 -183.67
N VAL A 730 -50.47 -81.99 -182.51
CA VAL A 730 -51.85 -82.17 -182.05
C VAL A 730 -52.80 -81.08 -182.57
N HIS A 731 -52.31 -79.88 -182.92
CA HIS A 731 -53.14 -78.79 -183.43
C HIS A 731 -53.76 -79.10 -184.80
N GLU A 732 -53.09 -79.92 -185.61
CA GLU A 732 -53.59 -80.41 -186.90
C GLU A 732 -54.68 -81.50 -186.74
N ALA A 733 -54.75 -82.15 -185.57
CA ALA A 733 -55.65 -83.27 -185.29
C ALA A 733 -56.82 -82.97 -184.32
N LYS A 734 -56.78 -81.86 -183.54
CA LYS A 734 -57.70 -81.65 -182.41
C LYS A 734 -58.67 -80.46 -182.52
N ASN A 735 -59.24 -80.25 -183.69
CA ASN A 735 -60.48 -79.47 -183.86
C ASN A 735 -61.74 -80.25 -183.36
N MET A 736 -61.65 -80.98 -182.24
CA MET A 736 -62.67 -81.93 -181.73
C MET A 736 -62.68 -82.08 -180.15
N PHE A 737 -63.42 -81.22 -179.40
CA PHE A 737 -63.99 -81.37 -177.99
C PHE A 737 -63.15 -81.05 -176.64
N SER A 738 -63.79 -80.81 -175.42
CA SER A 738 -63.33 -80.12 -174.10
C SER A 738 -63.64 -80.87 -172.70
N SER A 739 -63.67 -80.47 -171.37
CA SER A 739 -63.61 -79.28 -170.37
C SER A 739 -63.10 -79.69 -168.89
N GLU A 740 -63.27 -79.23 -167.58
CA GLU A 740 -63.88 -78.19 -166.57
C GLU A 740 -63.22 -78.36 -165.07
N THR A 741 -63.47 -77.88 -163.78
CA THR A 741 -64.38 -77.04 -162.84
C THR A 741 -63.75 -76.55 -161.41
N GLU A 742 -64.46 -76.26 -160.25
CA GLU A 742 -64.13 -75.29 -159.06
C GLU A 742 -64.59 -75.60 -157.50
N THR A 743 -64.36 -74.76 -156.38
CA THR A 743 -65.09 -74.48 -154.98
C THR A 743 -64.57 -74.70 -153.42
N PRO A 744 -65.00 -73.95 -152.28
CA PRO A 744 -64.58 -74.01 -150.75
C PRO A 744 -65.58 -73.68 -149.47
N SER A 745 -65.23 -73.68 -148.09
CA SER A 745 -66.05 -73.25 -146.80
C SER A 745 -65.43 -73.20 -145.26
N GLU A 746 -66.11 -72.71 -144.12
CA GLU A 746 -65.62 -72.41 -142.63
C GLU A 746 -66.63 -72.36 -141.30
N ASP A 747 -66.20 -72.00 -139.98
CA ASP A 747 -66.90 -71.49 -138.65
C ASP A 747 -67.14 -72.39 -137.27
N ARG A 748 -67.42 -72.14 -135.89
CA ARG A 748 -67.65 -71.10 -134.72
C ARG A 748 -67.65 -71.61 -133.14
N VAL A 749 -67.98 -70.82 -131.99
CA VAL A 749 -67.78 -71.09 -130.44
C VAL A 749 -68.72 -70.41 -129.26
N ARG A 750 -68.94 -70.92 -127.96
CA ARG A 750 -69.45 -70.27 -126.59
C ARG A 750 -69.60 -71.21 -125.25
N HIS A 751 -70.02 -71.04 -123.91
CA HIS A 751 -70.54 -70.05 -122.81
C HIS A 751 -70.44 -70.48 -121.20
N LEU A 752 -71.24 -70.01 -120.13
CA LEU A 752 -71.02 -70.13 -118.57
C LEU A 752 -72.22 -69.79 -117.49
N ASP A 753 -72.29 -70.21 -116.14
CA ASP A 753 -73.15 -69.70 -114.92
C ASP A 753 -72.88 -70.25 -113.39
N GLY A 754 -73.58 -69.88 -112.23
CA GLY A 754 -73.21 -70.22 -110.76
C GLY A 754 -74.23 -70.31 -109.50
N ILE A 755 -73.78 -70.51 -108.20
CA ILE A 755 -74.56 -70.96 -106.94
C ILE A 755 -74.11 -70.34 -105.53
N ASP A 756 -74.95 -70.46 -104.47
CA ASP A 756 -74.82 -70.16 -102.99
C ASP A 756 -73.64 -70.82 -102.17
N LEU A 757 -73.37 -70.32 -100.94
CA LEU A 757 -72.15 -70.62 -100.14
C LEU A 757 -72.24 -71.75 -99.09
N SER A 758 -71.08 -72.41 -98.86
CA SER A 758 -70.87 -73.62 -98.04
C SER A 758 -70.12 -73.37 -96.71
N GLN A 759 -70.19 -74.33 -95.79
CA GLN A 759 -69.56 -74.32 -94.46
C GLN A 759 -68.03 -74.14 -94.50
N LEU A 760 -67.37 -74.55 -95.59
CA LEU A 760 -65.94 -74.27 -95.84
C LEU A 760 -65.67 -72.76 -96.02
N GLN A 761 -66.57 -72.03 -96.66
CA GLN A 761 -66.43 -70.59 -96.88
C GLN A 761 -66.73 -69.79 -95.61
N LEU A 762 -67.59 -70.30 -94.72
CA LEU A 762 -67.77 -69.74 -93.38
C LEU A 762 -66.47 -69.84 -92.55
N ASN A 763 -65.81 -70.99 -92.57
CA ASN A 763 -64.51 -71.17 -91.89
C ASN A 763 -63.41 -70.29 -92.50
N ALA A 764 -63.37 -70.14 -93.84
CA ALA A 764 -62.46 -69.20 -94.49
C ALA A 764 -62.74 -67.73 -94.08
N GLN A 765 -63.98 -67.39 -93.73
CA GLN A 765 -64.36 -66.07 -93.24
C GLN A 765 -64.01 -65.87 -91.75
N VAL A 766 -64.03 -66.93 -90.94
CA VAL A 766 -63.46 -66.93 -89.57
C VAL A 766 -61.95 -66.69 -89.62
N GLN A 767 -61.21 -67.46 -90.42
CA GLN A 767 -59.76 -67.27 -90.61
C GLN A 767 -59.39 -65.85 -91.08
N ARG A 768 -60.25 -65.23 -91.90
CA ARG A 768 -60.09 -63.84 -92.37
C ARG A 768 -60.37 -62.79 -91.28
N LEU A 769 -61.12 -63.15 -90.24
CA LEU A 769 -61.32 -62.32 -89.05
C LEU A 769 -60.21 -62.55 -88.01
N GLU A 770 -59.74 -63.78 -87.83
CA GLU A 770 -58.59 -64.12 -86.98
C GLU A 770 -57.31 -63.45 -87.48
N ALA A 771 -57.02 -63.50 -88.79
CA ALA A 771 -55.90 -62.77 -89.39
C ALA A 771 -56.03 -61.24 -89.26
N ARG A 772 -57.26 -60.72 -89.18
CA ARG A 772 -57.53 -59.30 -88.93
C ARG A 772 -57.39 -58.93 -87.45
N LEU A 773 -57.67 -59.86 -86.54
CA LEU A 773 -57.42 -59.70 -85.10
C LEU A 773 -55.91 -59.63 -84.84
N ALA A 774 -55.15 -60.59 -85.36
CA ALA A 774 -53.69 -60.61 -85.25
C ALA A 774 -53.04 -59.32 -85.79
N GLN A 775 -53.50 -58.79 -86.93
CA GLN A 775 -53.04 -57.50 -87.46
C GLN A 775 -53.45 -56.29 -86.58
N GLN A 776 -54.47 -56.40 -85.73
CA GLN A 776 -54.80 -55.35 -84.74
C GLN A 776 -54.02 -55.50 -83.42
N GLU A 777 -53.67 -56.72 -83.04
CA GLU A 777 -52.79 -57.02 -81.89
C GLU A 777 -51.33 -56.60 -82.19
N GLU A 778 -50.82 -56.90 -83.38
CA GLU A 778 -49.54 -56.41 -83.90
C GLU A 778 -49.46 -54.87 -83.86
N ARG A 779 -50.52 -54.19 -84.34
CA ARG A 779 -50.66 -52.72 -84.28
C ARG A 779 -50.95 -52.13 -82.90
N LEU A 780 -51.19 -52.96 -81.89
CA LEU A 780 -51.21 -52.55 -80.49
C LEU A 780 -49.80 -52.65 -79.91
N LEU A 781 -49.10 -53.76 -80.14
CA LEU A 781 -47.70 -53.94 -79.74
C LEU A 781 -46.78 -52.87 -80.36
N GLU A 782 -46.97 -52.51 -81.64
CA GLU A 782 -46.30 -51.36 -82.27
C GLU A 782 -46.52 -50.05 -81.49
N LYS A 783 -47.74 -49.81 -81.01
CA LYS A 783 -48.09 -48.58 -80.29
C LYS A 783 -47.61 -48.57 -78.85
N ASP A 784 -47.64 -49.71 -78.18
CA ASP A 784 -47.15 -49.85 -76.82
C ASP A 784 -45.63 -49.70 -76.79
N LEU A 785 -44.90 -50.26 -77.77
CA LEU A 785 -43.46 -50.00 -77.98
C LEU A 785 -43.18 -48.51 -78.25
N ILE A 786 -43.97 -47.85 -79.10
CA ILE A 786 -43.85 -46.40 -79.34
C ILE A 786 -44.16 -45.61 -78.06
N LEU A 787 -45.05 -46.09 -77.19
CA LEU A 787 -45.42 -45.43 -75.93
C LEU A 787 -44.33 -45.63 -74.86
N GLU A 788 -43.71 -46.81 -74.79
CA GLU A 788 -42.48 -47.06 -74.00
C GLU A 788 -41.32 -46.17 -74.47
N GLU A 789 -41.08 -46.05 -75.77
CA GLU A 789 -40.00 -45.20 -76.29
C GLU A 789 -40.30 -43.70 -76.07
N ILE A 790 -41.54 -43.25 -76.27
CA ILE A 790 -41.97 -41.88 -75.94
C ILE A 790 -41.86 -41.59 -74.45
N THR A 791 -42.22 -42.53 -73.56
CA THR A 791 -42.08 -42.31 -72.11
C THR A 791 -40.61 -42.27 -71.70
N HIS A 792 -39.76 -43.17 -72.20
CA HIS A 792 -38.31 -43.10 -72.01
C HIS A 792 -37.70 -41.77 -72.50
N LEU A 793 -38.12 -41.27 -73.68
CA LEU A 793 -37.70 -39.96 -74.18
C LEU A 793 -38.23 -38.81 -73.31
N THR A 794 -39.47 -38.90 -72.82
CA THR A 794 -40.09 -37.88 -71.95
C THR A 794 -39.41 -37.79 -70.59
N ASP A 795 -39.09 -38.93 -69.98
CA ASP A 795 -38.37 -38.96 -68.69
C ASP A 795 -36.89 -38.61 -68.84
N ARG A 796 -36.26 -38.96 -69.98
CA ARG A 796 -34.91 -38.45 -70.33
C ARG A 796 -34.90 -36.93 -70.49
N LEU A 797 -35.92 -36.35 -71.14
CA LEU A 797 -36.09 -34.90 -71.25
C LEU A 797 -36.41 -34.25 -69.90
N ARG A 798 -37.19 -34.89 -69.02
CA ARG A 798 -37.41 -34.42 -67.63
C ARG A 798 -36.12 -34.41 -66.82
N ALA A 799 -35.32 -35.48 -66.90
CA ALA A 799 -34.01 -35.56 -66.24
C ALA A 799 -33.06 -34.47 -66.76
N GLN A 800 -32.98 -34.27 -68.08
CA GLN A 800 -32.21 -33.18 -68.68
C GLN A 800 -32.74 -31.79 -68.28
N ALA A 801 -34.05 -31.61 -68.13
CA ALA A 801 -34.63 -30.35 -67.66
C ALA A 801 -34.43 -30.11 -66.15
N GLN A 802 -34.31 -31.16 -65.33
CA GLN A 802 -33.91 -31.05 -63.93
C GLN A 802 -32.42 -30.73 -63.80
N GLN A 803 -31.55 -31.47 -64.49
CA GLN A 803 -30.11 -31.20 -64.54
C GLN A 803 -29.82 -29.79 -65.08
N GLY A 804 -30.48 -29.38 -66.17
CA GLY A 804 -30.37 -28.03 -66.72
C GLY A 804 -30.87 -26.92 -65.78
N ARG A 805 -31.76 -27.22 -64.83
CA ARG A 805 -32.14 -26.29 -63.75
C ARG A 805 -31.05 -26.18 -62.68
N GLU A 806 -30.41 -27.29 -62.32
CA GLU A 806 -29.28 -27.28 -61.38
C GLU A 806 -28.05 -26.58 -61.99
N GLU A 807 -27.72 -26.86 -63.24
CA GLU A 807 -26.69 -26.17 -64.00
C GLU A 807 -27.03 -24.67 -64.14
N SER A 808 -28.27 -24.32 -64.46
CA SER A 808 -28.72 -22.90 -64.47
C SER A 808 -28.63 -22.25 -63.09
N ALA A 809 -28.92 -22.97 -62.00
CA ALA A 809 -28.79 -22.45 -60.64
C ALA A 809 -27.32 -22.25 -60.24
N GLN A 810 -26.42 -23.15 -60.65
CA GLN A 810 -24.99 -23.00 -60.49
C GLN A 810 -24.44 -21.83 -61.31
N VAL A 811 -24.85 -21.69 -62.58
CA VAL A 811 -24.48 -20.56 -63.44
C VAL A 811 -25.01 -19.24 -62.87
N MET A 812 -26.24 -19.19 -62.36
CA MET A 812 -26.79 -18.01 -61.69
C MET A 812 -26.07 -17.70 -60.36
N SER A 813 -25.64 -18.71 -59.61
CA SER A 813 -24.81 -18.53 -58.41
C SER A 813 -23.44 -17.95 -58.78
N GLN A 814 -22.76 -18.52 -59.78
CA GLN A 814 -21.49 -18.00 -60.31
C GLN A 814 -21.64 -16.60 -60.93
N LEU A 815 -22.77 -16.28 -61.57
CA LEU A 815 -23.07 -14.95 -62.11
C LEU A 815 -23.28 -13.93 -60.97
N ASN A 816 -23.99 -14.32 -59.91
CA ASN A 816 -24.13 -13.52 -58.69
C ASN A 816 -22.77 -13.32 -57.97
N GLU A 817 -21.88 -14.32 -57.99
CA GLU A 817 -20.55 -14.18 -57.42
C GLU A 817 -19.62 -13.33 -58.31
N ARG A 818 -19.67 -13.51 -59.64
CA ARG A 818 -18.94 -12.70 -60.62
C ARG A 818 -19.38 -11.24 -60.56
N THR A 819 -20.69 -10.95 -60.49
CA THR A 819 -21.20 -9.58 -60.34
C THR A 819 -20.88 -8.97 -58.97
N ARG A 820 -20.86 -9.75 -57.87
CA ARG A 820 -20.32 -9.29 -56.58
C ARG A 820 -18.82 -8.96 -56.66
N LYS A 821 -18.01 -9.81 -57.29
CA LYS A 821 -16.58 -9.56 -57.54
C LYS A 821 -16.37 -8.32 -58.42
N LEU A 822 -17.17 -8.13 -59.46
CA LEU A 822 -17.12 -6.97 -60.36
C LEU A 822 -17.59 -5.69 -59.65
N SER A 823 -18.62 -5.75 -58.79
CA SER A 823 -19.03 -4.64 -57.93
C SER A 823 -17.95 -4.25 -56.92
N ASN A 824 -17.31 -5.23 -56.28
CA ASN A 824 -16.20 -4.98 -55.36
C ASN A 824 -14.95 -4.44 -56.08
N LEU A 825 -14.63 -4.96 -57.27
CA LEU A 825 -13.56 -4.44 -58.13
C LEU A 825 -13.87 -3.01 -58.59
N SER A 826 -15.13 -2.72 -58.95
CA SER A 826 -15.59 -1.37 -59.32
C SER A 826 -15.49 -0.41 -58.13
N LYS A 827 -15.89 -0.82 -56.92
CA LYS A 827 -15.69 -0.02 -55.69
C LYS A 827 -14.21 0.20 -55.37
N SER A 828 -13.37 -0.82 -55.55
CA SER A 828 -11.91 -0.72 -55.39
C SER A 828 -11.31 0.24 -56.42
N MET A 829 -11.74 0.16 -57.68
CA MET A 829 -11.33 1.08 -58.74
C MET A 829 -11.83 2.51 -58.50
N MET A 830 -13.04 2.70 -57.99
CA MET A 830 -13.55 4.01 -57.57
C MET A 830 -12.77 4.57 -56.38
N ALA A 831 -12.38 3.74 -55.41
CA ALA A 831 -11.50 4.14 -54.31
C ALA A 831 -10.11 4.53 -54.83
N LEU A 832 -9.51 3.72 -55.70
CA LEU A 832 -8.20 4.02 -56.32
C LEU A 832 -8.25 5.28 -57.21
N VAL A 833 -9.36 5.52 -57.92
CA VAL A 833 -9.60 6.75 -58.69
C VAL A 833 -9.84 7.95 -57.76
N ALA A 834 -10.47 7.76 -56.61
CA ALA A 834 -10.57 8.80 -55.58
C ALA A 834 -9.20 9.12 -54.97
N GLU A 835 -8.42 8.11 -54.59
CA GLU A 835 -7.04 8.24 -54.11
C GLU A 835 -6.13 8.91 -55.15
N LEU A 836 -6.22 8.52 -56.43
CA LEU A 836 -5.50 9.17 -57.53
C LEU A 836 -5.98 10.60 -57.79
N SER A 837 -7.26 10.91 -57.60
CA SER A 837 -7.75 12.30 -57.73
C SER A 837 -7.35 13.18 -56.55
N ILE A 838 -7.30 12.64 -55.33
CA ILE A 838 -6.73 13.29 -54.14
C ILE A 838 -5.22 13.48 -54.31
N ALA A 839 -4.48 12.45 -54.72
CA ALA A 839 -3.04 12.55 -54.98
C ALA A 839 -2.73 13.54 -56.12
N ARG A 840 -3.55 13.56 -57.19
CA ARG A 840 -3.41 14.51 -58.29
C ARG A 840 -3.75 15.94 -57.87
N THR A 841 -4.82 16.16 -57.11
CA THR A 841 -5.17 17.51 -56.62
C THR A 841 -4.14 18.03 -55.62
N LEU A 842 -3.64 17.17 -54.73
CA LEU A 842 -2.55 17.48 -53.80
C LEU A 842 -1.24 17.76 -54.56
N ALA A 843 -0.91 16.99 -55.60
CA ALA A 843 0.23 17.27 -56.46
C ALA A 843 0.09 18.59 -57.22
N THR A 844 -1.10 18.95 -57.72
CA THR A 844 -1.33 20.28 -58.34
C THR A 844 -1.28 21.41 -57.31
N ALA A 845 -1.73 21.18 -56.07
CA ALA A 845 -1.62 22.15 -54.99
C ALA A 845 -0.14 22.40 -54.64
N LEU A 846 0.66 21.34 -54.43
CA LEU A 846 2.10 21.44 -54.22
C LEU A 846 2.82 22.08 -55.41
N ALA A 847 2.44 21.78 -56.66
CA ALA A 847 3.00 22.44 -57.83
C ALA A 847 2.66 23.94 -57.87
N SER A 848 1.44 24.34 -57.46
CA SER A 848 1.07 25.75 -57.34
C SER A 848 1.80 26.45 -56.19
N GLU A 849 2.04 25.77 -55.07
CA GLU A 849 2.86 26.28 -53.96
C GLU A 849 4.33 26.46 -54.36
N VAL A 850 4.90 25.50 -55.09
CA VAL A 850 6.25 25.60 -55.64
C VAL A 850 6.32 26.73 -56.67
N SER A 851 5.34 26.86 -57.56
CA SER A 851 5.27 27.98 -58.51
C SER A 851 5.16 29.33 -57.80
N ALA A 852 4.36 29.44 -56.74
CA ALA A 852 4.22 30.66 -55.95
C ALA A 852 5.54 31.00 -55.22
N LYS A 853 6.16 30.03 -54.54
CA LYS A 853 7.43 30.20 -53.83
C LYS A 853 8.60 30.48 -54.77
N SER A 854 8.63 29.88 -55.96
CA SER A 854 9.56 30.24 -57.03
C SER A 854 9.33 31.68 -57.50
N SER A 855 8.08 32.09 -57.77
CA SER A 855 7.79 33.47 -58.19
C SER A 855 8.15 34.50 -57.11
N LEU A 856 7.99 34.17 -55.82
CA LEU A 856 8.44 35.00 -54.71
C LEU A 856 9.97 35.07 -54.65
N ALA A 857 10.66 33.94 -54.80
CA ALA A 857 12.11 33.89 -54.87
C ALA A 857 12.67 34.66 -56.08
N GLU A 858 11.95 34.68 -57.20
CA GLU A 858 12.31 35.37 -58.44
C GLU A 858 12.04 36.89 -58.33
N GLN A 859 10.93 37.31 -57.69
CA GLN A 859 10.70 38.70 -57.29
C GLN A 859 11.78 39.21 -56.33
N LEU A 860 12.15 38.42 -55.31
CA LEU A 860 13.26 38.73 -54.42
C LEU A 860 14.59 38.80 -55.18
N LYS A 861 14.81 37.95 -56.19
CA LYS A 861 15.98 37.99 -57.07
C LYS A 861 16.05 39.30 -57.86
N VAL A 862 14.94 39.74 -58.45
CA VAL A 862 14.87 41.04 -59.15
C VAL A 862 15.16 42.19 -58.18
N ILE A 863 14.58 42.18 -56.97
CA ILE A 863 14.87 43.17 -55.91
C ILE A 863 16.36 43.18 -55.52
N PHE A 864 17.06 42.04 -55.59
CA PHE A 864 18.50 41.93 -55.34
C PHE A 864 19.40 42.15 -56.57
N GLN A 865 18.85 42.22 -57.79
CA GLN A 865 19.63 42.51 -59.01
C GLN A 865 19.47 43.97 -59.47
N ASP A 866 18.28 44.55 -59.30
CA ASP A 866 18.00 45.94 -59.63
C ASP A 866 18.04 46.86 -58.38
N ASN A 867 19.23 47.01 -57.76
CA ASN A 867 19.67 48.23 -57.05
C ASN A 867 21.10 48.12 -56.48
N ASP A 868 22.10 48.23 -57.36
CA ASP A 868 23.52 48.33 -56.97
C ASP A 868 23.92 49.77 -56.58
N HIS A 869 23.18 50.42 -55.66
CA HIS A 869 23.51 51.74 -55.09
C HIS A 869 23.01 51.91 -53.65
N LEU A 870 23.90 52.30 -52.73
CA LEU A 870 23.52 52.60 -51.34
C LEU A 870 22.87 53.99 -51.21
N THR A 871 21.63 54.07 -50.68
CA THR A 871 21.24 55.11 -49.70
C THR A 871 19.86 54.86 -49.06
N ALA A 872 19.73 55.31 -47.80
CA ALA A 872 18.48 55.48 -47.03
C ALA A 872 17.70 54.23 -46.55
N LEU A 873 16.92 54.47 -45.49
CA LEU A 873 16.07 53.53 -44.73
C LEU A 873 14.67 53.37 -45.41
N PRO A 874 13.79 52.41 -44.99
CA PRO A 874 13.76 51.71 -43.69
C PRO A 874 13.62 50.18 -43.74
N ALA A 875 13.70 49.54 -42.56
CA ALA A 875 13.34 48.14 -42.38
C ALA A 875 11.84 47.90 -42.61
N PRO A 876 11.43 46.83 -43.31
CA PRO A 876 10.03 46.51 -43.54
C PRO A 876 9.39 45.91 -42.27
N HIS A 877 8.93 46.80 -41.38
CA HIS A 877 8.17 46.46 -40.16
C HIS A 877 6.80 45.79 -40.42
N THR A 878 6.47 45.48 -41.67
CA THR A 878 5.20 44.90 -42.13
C THR A 878 5.20 43.37 -42.24
N PHE A 879 6.36 42.70 -42.35
CA PHE A 879 6.40 41.25 -42.61
C PHE A 879 6.40 40.37 -41.34
N ILE A 880 6.80 40.93 -40.19
CA ILE A 880 6.81 40.22 -38.91
C ILE A 880 5.38 39.91 -38.41
N PRO A 881 4.41 40.85 -38.44
CA PRO A 881 3.03 40.58 -37.99
C PRO A 881 2.29 39.50 -38.79
N GLU A 882 2.70 39.23 -40.03
CA GLU A 882 2.10 38.19 -40.86
C GLU A 882 2.67 36.81 -40.52
N LEU A 883 3.99 36.68 -40.32
CA LEU A 883 4.60 35.47 -39.78
C LEU A 883 4.08 35.14 -38.36
N ASP A 884 3.97 36.15 -37.48
CA ASP A 884 3.39 35.96 -36.15
C ASP A 884 1.90 35.57 -36.22
N ARG A 885 1.14 36.07 -37.21
CA ARG A 885 -0.23 35.61 -37.47
C ARG A 885 -0.29 34.15 -37.89
N GLU A 886 0.52 33.73 -38.87
CA GLU A 886 0.57 32.34 -39.31
C GLU A 886 1.01 31.41 -38.18
N TRP A 887 2.01 31.82 -37.38
CA TRP A 887 2.47 31.06 -36.23
C TRP A 887 1.42 30.96 -35.11
N CYS A 888 0.70 32.07 -34.84
CA CYS A 888 -0.45 32.07 -33.93
C CYS A 888 -1.60 31.22 -34.47
N GLU A 889 -1.90 31.23 -35.77
CA GLU A 889 -2.90 30.34 -36.37
C GLU A 889 -2.49 28.87 -36.30
N ILE A 890 -1.24 28.53 -36.58
CA ILE A 890 -0.70 27.17 -36.42
C ILE A 890 -0.86 26.71 -34.97
N LYS A 891 -0.46 27.54 -33.99
CA LYS A 891 -0.71 27.24 -32.56
C LYS A 891 -2.19 27.16 -32.22
N SER A 892 -3.06 28.01 -32.78
CA SER A 892 -4.51 27.94 -32.55
C SER A 892 -5.13 26.67 -33.14
N ARG A 893 -4.65 26.20 -34.30
CA ARG A 893 -5.03 24.93 -34.94
C ARG A 893 -4.51 23.73 -34.13
N GLU A 894 -3.32 23.79 -33.54
CA GLU A 894 -2.88 22.79 -32.55
C GLU A 894 -3.73 22.82 -31.27
N LEU A 895 -4.04 24.00 -30.74
CA LEU A 895 -4.75 24.15 -29.47
C LEU A 895 -6.23 23.74 -29.60
N THR A 896 -6.86 23.95 -30.77
CA THR A 896 -8.16 23.34 -31.08
C THR A 896 -8.06 21.82 -31.26
N ARG A 897 -7.07 21.28 -31.98
CA ARG A 897 -6.81 19.82 -32.06
C ARG A 897 -6.53 19.18 -30.69
N ARG A 898 -5.93 19.92 -29.75
CA ARG A 898 -5.68 19.48 -28.37
C ARG A 898 -6.93 19.60 -27.51
N LYS A 899 -7.78 20.61 -27.73
CA LYS A 899 -9.10 20.76 -27.09
C LYS A 899 -10.10 19.70 -27.56
N THR A 900 -10.16 19.35 -28.84
CA THR A 900 -11.03 18.25 -29.32
C THR A 900 -10.58 16.92 -28.73
N ARG A 901 -9.29 16.58 -28.83
CA ARG A 901 -8.72 15.36 -28.20
C ARG A 901 -8.91 15.31 -26.67
N ALA A 902 -9.03 16.45 -25.99
CA ALA A 902 -9.36 16.51 -24.56
C ALA A 902 -10.88 16.42 -24.29
N GLY A 903 -11.71 16.93 -25.20
CA GLY A 903 -13.17 16.79 -25.18
C GLY A 903 -13.61 15.35 -25.43
N ASP A 904 -13.06 14.70 -26.46
CA ASP A 904 -13.32 13.28 -26.77
C ASP A 904 -12.99 12.38 -25.57
N LYS A 905 -11.86 12.66 -24.90
CA LYS A 905 -11.45 11.96 -23.67
C LYS A 905 -12.31 12.26 -22.43
N ARG A 906 -13.06 13.37 -22.40
CA ARG A 906 -14.00 13.71 -21.30
C ARG A 906 -15.43 13.24 -21.56
N ASN A 907 -15.87 13.21 -22.82
CA ASN A 907 -17.17 12.65 -23.16
C ASN A 907 -17.15 11.11 -23.12
N GLY A 908 -16.02 10.47 -23.42
CA GLY A 908 -15.88 9.01 -23.34
C GLY A 908 -16.01 8.41 -21.94
N SER A 909 -15.77 9.18 -20.86
CA SER A 909 -15.89 8.69 -19.48
C SER A 909 -17.29 8.82 -18.88
N ASN A 910 -18.14 9.69 -19.43
CA ASN A 910 -19.47 10.01 -18.86
C ASN A 910 -20.64 9.32 -19.57
N GLN A 911 -20.38 8.31 -20.42
CA GLN A 911 -21.39 7.56 -21.18
C GLN A 911 -21.40 6.04 -20.86
N LEU A 912 -20.86 5.63 -19.71
CA LEU A 912 -20.73 4.22 -19.29
C LEU A 912 -21.46 3.88 -17.97
N ALA A 913 -22.33 4.77 -17.49
CA ALA A 913 -22.97 4.64 -16.17
C ALA A 913 -24.51 4.66 -16.18
N ASP A 914 -25.17 4.95 -17.31
CA ASP A 914 -26.63 4.98 -17.40
C ASP A 914 -27.13 4.63 -18.81
N GLY A 915 -28.26 3.92 -18.91
CA GLY A 915 -28.88 3.49 -20.17
C GLY A 915 -28.35 2.18 -20.78
N ALA A 916 -28.96 1.05 -20.43
CA ALA A 916 -28.77 -0.22 -21.15
C ALA A 916 -29.48 -0.16 -22.53
N GLY A 917 -28.72 -0.01 -23.63
CA GLY A 917 -29.30 0.22 -24.97
C GLY A 917 -28.35 0.06 -26.16
N GLU A 918 -27.99 -1.18 -26.49
CA GLU A 918 -27.52 -1.70 -27.81
C GLU A 918 -26.95 -0.69 -28.83
N TRP A 919 -25.64 -0.34 -28.75
CA TRP A 919 -24.82 0.07 -29.92
C TRP A 919 -23.32 -0.21 -29.72
N THR A 920 -22.84 -1.39 -30.15
CA THR A 920 -21.41 -1.72 -30.19
C THR A 920 -20.81 -1.51 -31.58
N LEU A 921 -20.10 -0.40 -31.80
CA LEU A 921 -19.37 -0.15 -33.05
C LEU A 921 -17.94 -0.73 -33.00
N VAL A 922 -17.81 -2.04 -33.23
CA VAL A 922 -16.50 -2.67 -33.43
C VAL A 922 -15.92 -2.27 -34.80
N SER A 923 -14.65 -1.88 -34.82
CA SER A 923 -13.97 -1.49 -36.06
C SER A 923 -13.71 -2.69 -36.98
N SER A 924 -13.97 -2.50 -38.28
CA SER A 924 -13.48 -3.27 -39.42
C SER A 924 -13.84 -4.77 -39.53
N ALA A 925 -14.28 -5.17 -40.73
CA ALA A 925 -14.36 -6.56 -41.21
C ALA A 925 -15.44 -7.50 -40.61
N ALA A 926 -16.67 -7.01 -40.39
CA ALA A 926 -17.86 -7.86 -40.26
C ALA A 926 -19.02 -7.37 -41.15
N ARG A 927 -19.98 -8.25 -41.45
CA ARG A 927 -21.16 -7.94 -42.29
C ARG A 927 -22.11 -6.99 -41.55
N ARG A 928 -22.63 -5.95 -42.21
CA ARG A 928 -23.78 -5.20 -41.68
C ARG A 928 -25.00 -6.11 -41.64
N ILE A 929 -25.61 -6.20 -40.47
CA ILE A 929 -26.83 -6.96 -40.20
C ILE A 929 -27.77 -5.98 -39.49
N PHE A 930 -28.92 -5.69 -40.09
CA PHE A 930 -29.93 -4.80 -39.54
C PHE A 930 -31.06 -5.65 -38.94
N ARG A 931 -31.46 -5.35 -37.71
CA ARG A 931 -32.60 -5.99 -37.04
C ARG A 931 -33.78 -5.03 -37.08
N LEU A 932 -34.96 -5.48 -37.51
CA LEU A 932 -36.19 -4.69 -37.40
C LEU A 932 -36.78 -4.82 -35.98
N GLY A 933 -37.71 -3.94 -35.63
CA GLY A 933 -38.36 -3.89 -34.31
C GLY A 933 -39.25 -5.10 -33.98
N ASP A 934 -39.44 -6.02 -34.92
CA ASP A 934 -40.08 -7.33 -34.76
C ASP A 934 -39.07 -8.48 -34.51
N GLY A 935 -37.78 -8.16 -34.38
CA GLY A 935 -36.69 -9.13 -34.21
C GLY A 935 -36.20 -9.76 -35.51
N SER A 936 -36.82 -9.48 -36.66
CA SER A 936 -36.40 -10.04 -37.95
C SER A 936 -35.05 -9.46 -38.41
N ILE A 937 -34.26 -10.28 -39.11
CA ILE A 937 -32.88 -9.96 -39.51
C ILE A 937 -32.79 -9.78 -41.03
N THR A 938 -32.22 -8.66 -41.46
CA THR A 938 -32.06 -8.28 -42.88
C THR A 938 -30.68 -7.67 -43.16
N THR A 939 -30.24 -7.76 -44.41
CA THR A 939 -28.97 -7.20 -44.91
C THR A 939 -29.17 -6.10 -45.96
N ALA A 940 -30.42 -5.69 -46.21
CA ALA A 940 -30.75 -4.59 -47.11
C ALA A 940 -30.64 -3.23 -46.40
N GLU A 941 -29.98 -2.25 -47.02
CA GLU A 941 -29.89 -0.89 -46.46
C GLU A 941 -31.22 -0.13 -46.65
N PRO A 942 -31.73 0.54 -45.60
CA PRO A 942 -32.99 1.29 -45.68
C PRO A 942 -32.85 2.52 -46.58
N ARG A 943 -33.90 2.85 -47.34
CA ARG A 943 -33.88 4.00 -48.26
C ARG A 943 -33.93 5.33 -47.49
N PRO A 944 -33.14 6.36 -47.85
CA PRO A 944 -33.02 7.59 -47.04
C PRO A 944 -34.29 8.41 -46.79
N ASN A 945 -35.32 8.28 -47.63
CA ASN A 945 -36.51 9.13 -47.61
C ASN A 945 -37.80 8.34 -47.27
N ALA A 946 -37.89 7.81 -46.05
CA ALA A 946 -39.11 7.20 -45.51
C ALA A 946 -39.77 8.12 -44.47
N TYR A 947 -40.82 8.85 -44.87
CA TYR A 947 -41.55 9.78 -44.00
C TYR A 947 -42.58 9.05 -43.11
N VAL A 948 -42.13 8.45 -42.00
CA VAL A 948 -43.00 8.03 -40.88
C VAL A 948 -42.26 8.29 -39.55
N PRO A 949 -42.81 9.10 -38.62
CA PRO A 949 -42.25 9.25 -37.28
C PRO A 949 -42.40 7.96 -36.45
N ALA A 950 -41.39 7.60 -35.66
CA ALA A 950 -41.40 6.40 -34.83
C ALA A 950 -42.11 6.62 -33.48
N ALA A 951 -43.44 6.72 -33.50
CA ALA A 951 -44.30 6.71 -32.31
C ALA A 951 -45.69 6.15 -32.64
N GLU A 952 -46.35 5.57 -31.63
CA GLU A 952 -47.67 4.91 -31.71
C GLU A 952 -47.72 3.63 -32.57
N SER A 953 -48.79 2.84 -32.45
CA SER A 953 -48.77 1.40 -32.75
C SER A 953 -50.02 0.86 -33.44
N VAL A 954 -49.83 -0.25 -34.19
CA VAL A 954 -50.87 -1.12 -34.80
C VAL A 954 -51.65 -0.46 -35.97
N PRO A 955 -52.17 -1.22 -36.98
CA PRO A 955 -51.91 -2.60 -37.40
C PRO A 955 -51.22 -2.71 -38.78
N VAL A 956 -50.66 -3.89 -39.08
CA VAL A 956 -50.34 -4.33 -40.47
C VAL A 956 -51.06 -5.67 -40.73
N PRO A 957 -51.61 -5.94 -41.94
CA PRO A 957 -52.50 -7.09 -42.16
C PRO A 957 -51.83 -8.46 -42.05
N ARG A 958 -52.62 -9.48 -41.69
CA ARG A 958 -52.21 -10.89 -41.75
C ARG A 958 -51.99 -11.33 -43.21
N PRO A 959 -50.98 -12.17 -43.51
CA PRO A 959 -50.78 -12.71 -44.85
C PRO A 959 -51.91 -13.67 -45.27
N TYR A 960 -52.22 -13.69 -46.56
CA TYR A 960 -53.18 -14.64 -47.14
C TYR A 960 -52.61 -16.07 -47.22
N GLY A 961 -53.48 -17.07 -47.10
CA GLY A 961 -53.14 -18.49 -47.16
C GLY A 961 -52.86 -19.03 -48.57
N ALA A 962 -52.63 -20.34 -48.66
CA ALA A 962 -51.96 -21.02 -49.76
C ALA A 962 -52.73 -21.17 -51.11
N PHE A 963 -53.71 -20.30 -51.42
CA PHE A 963 -54.41 -20.30 -52.71
C PHE A 963 -54.59 -18.87 -53.27
N PRO A 964 -54.18 -18.59 -54.52
CA PRO A 964 -54.32 -17.27 -55.13
C PRO A 964 -55.75 -17.03 -55.66
N PRO A 965 -56.40 -15.89 -55.34
CA PRO A 965 -57.69 -15.56 -55.92
C PRO A 965 -57.56 -15.12 -57.39
N PHE A 966 -58.34 -15.76 -58.25
CA PHE A 966 -58.50 -15.44 -59.67
C PHE A 966 -59.10 -14.04 -59.85
N LYS A 967 -58.76 -13.32 -60.93
CA LYS A 967 -59.26 -11.95 -61.18
C LYS A 967 -59.98 -11.86 -62.53
N PRO A 968 -61.32 -11.68 -62.55
CA PRO A 968 -62.09 -11.47 -63.78
C PRO A 968 -61.86 -10.07 -64.38
N LEU A 969 -62.26 -9.92 -65.64
CA LEU A 969 -62.29 -8.64 -66.37
C LEU A 969 -63.64 -7.91 -66.21
N GLU A 970 -63.59 -6.59 -66.43
CA GLU A 970 -64.64 -5.71 -66.99
C GLU A 970 -66.07 -5.71 -66.41
N SER A 971 -66.54 -4.52 -65.99
CA SER A 971 -67.72 -3.88 -66.60
C SER A 971 -67.88 -2.39 -66.25
N SER A 972 -68.38 -1.64 -67.24
CA SER A 972 -69.01 -0.30 -67.29
C SER A 972 -69.46 0.45 -66.02
N GLY A 973 -69.44 1.79 -66.10
CA GLY A 973 -70.19 2.74 -65.24
C GLY A 973 -69.27 3.72 -64.50
N VAL A 974 -69.01 4.96 -64.93
CA VAL A 974 -69.88 6.13 -65.24
C VAL A 974 -70.39 6.87 -63.99
N ASP A 975 -69.98 8.13 -63.90
CA ASP A 975 -70.53 9.28 -63.16
C ASP A 975 -70.37 9.48 -61.63
N LEU A 976 -70.09 10.76 -61.31
CA LEU A 976 -70.27 11.51 -60.06
C LEU A 976 -69.42 11.12 -58.81
N GLY A 977 -69.05 12.07 -57.94
CA GLY A 977 -69.20 13.53 -58.01
C GLY A 977 -69.32 14.22 -56.65
N GLY A 978 -68.23 14.81 -56.13
CA GLY A 978 -68.20 15.54 -54.85
C GLY A 978 -68.01 14.63 -53.61
N ASN A 979 -67.82 15.17 -52.40
CA ASN A 979 -67.67 16.58 -52.02
C ASN A 979 -66.85 16.76 -50.72
N LEU A 980 -66.20 17.94 -50.63
CA LEU A 980 -65.69 18.67 -49.45
C LEU A 980 -65.53 17.95 -48.09
N LYS A 981 -64.36 18.17 -47.46
CA LYS A 981 -64.25 19.16 -46.35
C LYS A 981 -62.81 19.60 -46.05
N TYR A 982 -62.59 20.90 -46.00
CA TYR A 982 -61.39 21.54 -45.46
C TYR A 982 -61.51 21.71 -43.94
N TYR A 983 -60.39 21.64 -43.22
CA TYR A 983 -60.14 22.53 -42.07
C TYR A 983 -58.66 22.94 -42.03
N LYS A 984 -58.38 24.13 -41.48
CA LYS A 984 -57.05 24.79 -41.55
C LYS A 984 -56.17 24.47 -40.34
N LYS A 985 -54.85 24.47 -40.54
CA LYS A 985 -53.88 24.68 -39.44
C LYS A 985 -53.97 26.13 -38.92
N PRO A 986 -53.83 26.38 -37.61
CA PRO A 986 -53.44 27.69 -37.11
C PRO A 986 -51.95 27.96 -37.41
N VAL A 987 -51.56 29.24 -37.41
CA VAL A 987 -50.16 29.71 -37.49
C VAL A 987 -49.95 30.72 -36.36
N GLU A 988 -48.78 30.65 -35.72
CA GLU A 988 -48.41 31.46 -34.56
C GLU A 988 -48.22 32.95 -34.88
N LYS A 989 -48.47 33.82 -33.89
CA LYS A 989 -48.00 35.21 -33.84
C LYS A 989 -47.70 35.65 -32.38
N PRO A 990 -46.86 36.69 -32.15
CA PRO A 990 -45.91 36.66 -31.03
C PRO A 990 -46.22 37.58 -29.84
N ILE A 991 -45.63 37.18 -28.70
CA ILE A 991 -44.98 37.99 -27.63
C ILE A 991 -45.56 39.37 -27.30
N VAL A 992 -46.26 39.44 -26.16
CA VAL A 992 -46.15 40.45 -25.07
C VAL A 992 -46.54 39.68 -23.78
N LEU A 993 -45.88 39.78 -22.61
CA LEU A 993 -44.79 40.63 -22.13
C LEU A 993 -43.69 39.75 -21.48
#